data_AF-A0A537GMJ0-F1
#
_entry.id   AF-A0A537GMJ0-F1
#
_cell.length_a   1.000
_cell.length_b   1.000
_cell.length_c   1.000
_cell.angle_alpha   90.00
_cell.angle_beta   90.00
_cell.angle_gamma   90.00
#
_symmetry.space_group_name_H-M   'P 1'
#
loop_
_entity.id
_entity.type
_entity.pdbx_description
1 polymer ?
#
loop_
_entity_poly.entity_id
_entity_poly.type
_entity_poly.pdbx_seq_one_letter_code
_entity_poly.pdbx_strand_id
1 'polypeptide(L)'
;MITSELFEAYLACPTKCFLKSIGESSKENAYATWIENRKQSYCREGVKRLPPNTLQIVDIRDLKRVRLMAPQCFVLDRAVQAQNLGSSVHAVQLIPPPGAHTSSQIVPIRFVHTNKLSRADRLLIGFDAFVLSNAAGAQVGLAKIMHGDHWSVFKMKTSLVSREVGKVVSKITALLSATSPPEIVLNRHCPECEFQDRCRKRAIEKNDLSLLGLTDKEKAKFNRKGIFTVNQLSYTFRPRRRAKRFAGRSEKYHHSLKALAVREGKTHLVGNVQLQMEGTPVFFDVEGLPDRDFYYLIGLLVGSEPAAQHHTLWATEAADEQKIWRGLLDILSSINNPVLLHYGSFETSFIKKMSERYGKPTEDSAAGRAITTSINLLSVIFAQVYFPCYSNGLKEIARFLGFEWTDTLSSGLQSIAWRYEWEESRDPAIREKLIAYNADDCSALRIVAQSIARLTGSGSGESPSELGAIRVESLRKNSPSKWHTFKSPVSDLDQINAAAHWNYQRDRVYVRSGLEKRRTIRRSKTMSRHKAAQQTIVLKAPASCPECGTEWRKRGRVRSITVQDLVFGRYSVKRRIVKYLVQSHCCRGCRYDFDLHEWYLRGHARKWGWNVLSYFIYHVVGYASRNGRCNTPCTGCSVST
;
A
#
# COMPACT_ATOMS: atom_id res chain seq x y z
N MET A 1 -23.18 -5.47 -22.43
CA MET A 1 -22.34 -6.54 -23.02
C MET A 1 -20.92 -6.37 -22.51
N ILE A 2 -20.21 -7.46 -22.15
CA ILE A 2 -18.81 -7.42 -21.71
C ILE A 2 -17.91 -7.68 -22.92
N THR A 3 -17.04 -6.73 -23.26
CA THR A 3 -16.12 -6.83 -24.41
C THR A 3 -14.69 -7.15 -23.98
N SER A 4 -13.81 -7.56 -24.91
CA SER A 4 -12.36 -7.69 -24.62
C SER A 4 -11.75 -6.39 -24.08
N GLU A 5 -12.21 -5.24 -24.58
CA GLU A 5 -11.78 -3.92 -24.11
C GLU A 5 -12.17 -3.68 -22.65
N LEU A 6 -13.42 -3.98 -22.27
CA LEU A 6 -13.87 -3.85 -20.89
C LEU A 6 -13.16 -4.85 -19.97
N PHE A 7 -12.90 -6.07 -20.47
CA PHE A 7 -12.16 -7.08 -19.73
C PHE A 7 -10.72 -6.61 -19.45
N GLU A 8 -10.01 -6.13 -20.48
CA GLU A 8 -8.67 -5.55 -20.35
C GLU A 8 -8.66 -4.35 -19.39
N ALA A 9 -9.61 -3.43 -19.56
CA ALA A 9 -9.76 -2.27 -18.69
C ALA A 9 -9.99 -2.67 -17.23
N TYR A 10 -10.76 -3.73 -16.96
CA TYR A 10 -10.99 -4.22 -15.60
C TYR A 10 -9.74 -4.84 -14.98
N LEU A 11 -8.97 -5.60 -15.77
CA LEU A 11 -7.69 -6.17 -15.30
C LEU A 11 -6.70 -5.08 -14.86
N ALA A 12 -6.74 -3.93 -15.54
CA ALA A 12 -5.95 -2.75 -15.20
C ALA A 12 -6.54 -1.97 -14.00
N CYS A 13 -7.83 -1.63 -14.06
CA CYS A 13 -8.52 -0.85 -13.04
C CYS A 13 -10.06 -0.96 -13.16
N PRO A 14 -10.79 -1.34 -12.09
CA PRO A 14 -12.26 -1.37 -12.11
C PRO A 14 -12.89 -0.03 -12.50
N THR A 15 -12.32 1.11 -12.05
CA THR A 15 -12.82 2.43 -12.43
C THR A 15 -12.65 2.70 -13.93
N LYS A 16 -11.54 2.27 -14.56
CA LYS A 16 -11.34 2.39 -16.01
C LYS A 16 -12.40 1.59 -16.78
N CYS A 17 -12.68 0.35 -16.35
CA CYS A 17 -13.74 -0.48 -16.93
C CYS A 17 -15.10 0.20 -16.87
N PHE A 18 -15.47 0.74 -15.70
CA PHE A 18 -16.75 1.42 -15.52
C PHE A 18 -16.86 2.66 -16.43
N LEU A 19 -15.82 3.51 -16.48
CA LEU A 19 -15.84 4.73 -17.28
C LEU A 19 -15.94 4.44 -18.79
N LYS A 20 -15.20 3.43 -19.28
CA LYS A 20 -15.35 2.98 -20.67
C LYS A 20 -16.76 2.45 -20.96
N SER A 21 -17.36 1.73 -20.02
CA SER A 21 -18.70 1.15 -20.23
C SER A 21 -19.82 2.18 -20.37
N ILE A 22 -19.66 3.38 -19.80
CA ILE A 22 -20.62 4.49 -19.91
C ILE A 22 -20.26 5.49 -21.02
N GLY A 23 -19.19 5.23 -21.78
CA GLY A 23 -18.73 6.13 -22.85
C GLY A 23 -18.20 7.48 -22.34
N GLU A 24 -17.64 7.53 -21.13
CA GLU A 24 -17.05 8.76 -20.59
C GLU A 24 -15.89 9.23 -21.48
N SER A 25 -15.88 10.51 -21.85
CA SER A 25 -14.77 11.09 -22.58
C SER A 25 -13.50 11.12 -21.72
N SER A 26 -12.40 10.61 -22.29
CA SER A 26 -11.07 10.72 -21.70
C SER A 26 -10.39 12.00 -22.19
N LYS A 27 -9.46 12.55 -21.39
CA LYS A 27 -8.48 13.50 -21.91
C LYS A 27 -7.38 12.69 -22.58
N GLU A 28 -6.85 13.22 -23.67
CA GLU A 28 -5.82 12.54 -24.44
C GLU A 28 -4.54 12.38 -23.60
N ASN A 29 -4.26 11.15 -23.19
CA ASN A 29 -2.96 10.78 -22.61
C ASN A 29 -2.12 10.25 -23.76
N ALA A 30 -1.09 11.02 -24.17
CA ALA A 30 -0.25 10.70 -25.32
C ALA A 30 0.34 9.29 -25.25
N TYR A 31 0.76 8.84 -24.05
CA TYR A 31 1.28 7.49 -23.86
C TYR A 31 0.19 6.42 -24.03
N ALA A 32 -1.02 6.66 -23.52
CA ALA A 32 -2.14 5.73 -23.69
C ALA A 32 -2.53 5.59 -25.17
N THR A 33 -2.57 6.70 -25.91
CA THR A 33 -2.80 6.72 -27.36
C THR A 33 -1.69 5.97 -28.10
N TRP A 34 -0.43 6.22 -27.76
CA TRP A 34 0.71 5.52 -28.35
C TRP A 34 0.66 4.00 -28.13
N ILE A 35 0.33 3.54 -26.91
CA ILE A 35 0.17 2.11 -26.60
C ILE A 35 -0.94 1.49 -27.45
N GLU A 36 -2.07 2.17 -27.61
CA GLU A 36 -3.19 1.65 -28.40
C GLU A 36 -2.83 1.55 -29.89
N ASN A 37 -2.21 2.59 -30.45
CA ASN A 37 -1.70 2.58 -31.82
C ASN A 37 -0.70 1.45 -32.04
N ARG A 38 0.21 1.23 -31.08
CA ARG A 38 1.19 0.14 -31.13
C ARG A 38 0.53 -1.24 -31.10
N LYS A 39 -0.50 -1.45 -30.27
CA LYS A 39 -1.27 -2.70 -30.24
C LYS A 39 -1.95 -2.96 -31.58
N GLN A 40 -2.58 -1.94 -32.17
CA GLN A 40 -3.27 -2.07 -33.45
C GLN A 40 -2.30 -2.34 -34.60
N SER A 41 -1.19 -1.60 -34.66
CA SER A 41 -0.13 -1.81 -35.65
C SER A 41 0.45 -3.23 -35.56
N TYR A 42 0.85 -3.66 -34.34
CA TYR A 42 1.37 -5.00 -34.12
C TYR A 42 0.34 -6.10 -34.45
N CYS A 43 -0.94 -5.87 -34.20
CA CYS A 43 -2.00 -6.81 -34.59
C CYS A 43 -2.11 -6.94 -36.12
N ARG A 44 -2.14 -5.82 -36.86
CA ARG A 44 -2.18 -5.80 -38.33
C ARG A 44 -0.97 -6.52 -38.94
N GLU A 45 0.21 -6.26 -38.40
CA GLU A 45 1.46 -6.91 -38.81
C GLU A 45 1.50 -8.41 -38.46
N GLY A 46 0.88 -8.80 -37.35
CA GLY A 46 0.74 -10.20 -36.96
C GLY A 46 -0.18 -10.98 -37.88
N VAL A 47 -1.29 -10.36 -38.31
CA VAL A 47 -2.21 -10.95 -39.28
C VAL A 47 -1.52 -11.23 -40.62
N LYS A 48 -0.72 -10.29 -41.14
CA LYS A 48 0.04 -10.48 -42.39
C LYS A 48 1.05 -11.64 -42.34
N ARG A 49 1.50 -12.02 -41.14
CA ARG A 49 2.45 -13.11 -40.91
C ARG A 49 1.79 -14.49 -40.82
N LEU A 50 0.45 -14.55 -40.80
CA LEU A 50 -0.26 -15.83 -40.86
C LEU A 50 -0.16 -16.43 -42.27
N PRO A 51 -0.26 -17.77 -42.42
CA PRO A 51 -0.20 -18.42 -43.72
C PRO A 51 -1.22 -17.85 -44.73
N PRO A 52 -0.89 -17.79 -46.04
CA PRO A 52 -1.69 -17.09 -47.06
C PRO A 52 -3.08 -17.69 -47.29
N ASN A 53 -3.36 -18.92 -46.84
CA ASN A 53 -4.66 -19.59 -46.98
C ASN A 53 -5.72 -19.07 -45.98
N THR A 54 -5.69 -17.76 -45.69
CA THR A 54 -6.63 -17.12 -44.76
C THR A 54 -7.99 -17.01 -45.46
N LEU A 55 -8.89 -17.96 -45.21
CA LEU A 55 -10.29 -17.88 -45.62
C LEU A 55 -11.06 -16.94 -44.69
N GLN A 56 -11.94 -16.11 -45.23
CA GLN A 56 -12.93 -15.38 -44.43
C GLN A 56 -13.99 -16.37 -43.95
N ILE A 57 -14.13 -16.53 -42.63
CA ILE A 57 -15.21 -17.35 -42.05
C ILE A 57 -16.47 -16.49 -41.98
N VAL A 58 -17.57 -16.99 -42.58
CA VAL A 58 -18.87 -16.32 -42.60
C VAL A 58 -19.63 -16.48 -41.28
N ASP A 59 -19.54 -17.64 -40.61
CA ASP A 59 -20.10 -17.88 -39.27
C ASP A 59 -19.16 -18.73 -38.38
N ILE A 60 -18.91 -18.25 -37.17
CA ILE A 60 -18.11 -18.89 -36.11
C ILE A 60 -18.70 -20.25 -35.69
N ARG A 61 -20.01 -20.43 -35.80
CA ARG A 61 -20.68 -21.70 -35.48
C ARG A 61 -20.29 -22.84 -36.43
N ASP A 62 -19.82 -22.52 -37.63
CA ASP A 62 -19.38 -23.51 -38.61
C ASP A 62 -17.99 -24.05 -38.29
N LEU A 63 -17.20 -23.36 -37.46
CA LEU A 63 -15.85 -23.80 -37.06
C LEU A 63 -15.80 -25.24 -36.52
N LYS A 64 -16.82 -25.68 -35.78
CA LYS A 64 -16.89 -27.05 -35.25
C LYS A 64 -17.15 -28.11 -36.32
N ARG A 65 -17.69 -27.70 -37.47
CA ARG A 65 -18.05 -28.57 -38.61
C ARG A 65 -16.92 -28.66 -39.63
N VAL A 66 -15.98 -27.71 -39.62
CA VAL A 66 -14.84 -27.71 -40.53
C VAL A 66 -13.89 -28.86 -40.21
N ARG A 67 -13.73 -29.77 -41.18
CA ARG A 67 -12.72 -30.83 -41.19
C ARG A 67 -11.60 -30.43 -42.13
N LEU A 68 -10.39 -30.32 -41.61
CA LEU A 68 -9.21 -29.98 -42.39
C LEU A 68 -8.27 -31.17 -42.49
N MET A 69 -7.47 -31.23 -43.55
CA MET A 69 -6.38 -32.19 -43.70
C MET A 69 -5.04 -31.65 -43.15
N ALA A 70 -4.95 -30.33 -42.97
CA ALA A 70 -3.77 -29.64 -42.44
C ALA A 70 -4.20 -28.45 -41.55
N PRO A 71 -3.36 -28.00 -40.60
CA PRO A 71 -3.68 -26.82 -39.80
C PRO A 71 -3.88 -25.58 -40.67
N GLN A 72 -4.97 -24.85 -40.46
CA GLN A 72 -5.24 -23.57 -41.16
C GLN A 72 -5.54 -22.46 -40.14
N CYS A 73 -5.13 -21.24 -40.47
CA CYS A 73 -5.38 -20.04 -39.69
C CYS A 73 -6.42 -19.17 -40.40
N PHE A 74 -7.30 -18.57 -39.62
CA PHE A 74 -8.39 -17.73 -40.08
C PHE A 74 -8.38 -16.44 -39.28
N VAL A 75 -8.53 -15.32 -39.97
CA VAL A 75 -8.74 -14.01 -39.33
C VAL A 75 -10.24 -13.81 -39.22
N LEU A 76 -10.69 -13.28 -38.08
CA LEU A 76 -12.10 -13.00 -37.87
C LEU A 76 -12.34 -11.51 -38.13
N ASP A 77 -13.17 -11.21 -39.12
CA ASP A 77 -13.50 -9.83 -39.54
C ASP A 77 -14.43 -9.11 -38.55
N ARG A 78 -14.98 -9.84 -37.57
CA ARG A 78 -15.92 -9.32 -36.57
C ARG A 78 -15.64 -9.88 -35.19
N ALA A 79 -16.00 -9.12 -34.16
CA ALA A 79 -15.95 -9.59 -32.79
C ALA A 79 -16.85 -10.81 -32.59
N VAL A 80 -16.32 -11.84 -31.94
CA VAL A 80 -17.03 -13.05 -31.56
C VAL A 80 -18.01 -12.73 -30.46
N GLN A 81 -19.29 -13.05 -30.64
CA GLN A 81 -20.31 -12.80 -29.62
C GLN A 81 -20.90 -14.11 -29.11
N ALA A 82 -21.06 -14.20 -27.80
CA ALA A 82 -21.77 -15.27 -27.12
C ALA A 82 -22.56 -14.70 -25.94
N GLN A 83 -23.89 -14.79 -26.02
CA GLN A 83 -24.80 -14.24 -24.99
C GLN A 83 -24.54 -12.74 -24.73
N ASN A 84 -24.13 -12.38 -23.51
CA ASN A 84 -23.80 -11.02 -23.10
C ASN A 84 -22.30 -10.70 -23.21
N LEU A 85 -21.50 -11.55 -23.86
CA LEU A 85 -20.05 -11.44 -23.99
C LEU A 85 -19.66 -11.21 -25.47
N GLY A 86 -18.67 -10.36 -25.68
CA GLY A 86 -18.02 -10.13 -26.97
C GLY A 86 -16.50 -10.20 -26.82
N SER A 87 -15.83 -10.86 -27.75
CA SER A 87 -14.36 -10.92 -27.79
C SER A 87 -13.83 -10.57 -29.18
N SER A 88 -12.84 -9.68 -29.22
CA SER A 88 -12.08 -9.36 -30.42
C SER A 88 -10.93 -10.35 -30.56
N VAL A 89 -11.24 -11.58 -30.99
CA VAL A 89 -10.24 -12.62 -31.26
C VAL A 89 -9.47 -12.25 -32.52
N HIS A 90 -8.16 -12.10 -32.44
CA HIS A 90 -7.36 -11.61 -33.58
C HIS A 90 -7.28 -12.64 -34.71
N ALA A 91 -7.08 -13.92 -34.37
CA ALA A 91 -7.12 -15.02 -35.32
C ALA A 91 -7.50 -16.33 -34.63
N VAL A 92 -7.96 -17.31 -35.40
CA VAL A 92 -8.27 -18.67 -34.96
C VAL A 92 -7.50 -19.65 -35.82
N GLN A 93 -6.84 -20.61 -35.19
CA GLN A 93 -6.26 -21.75 -35.87
C GLN A 93 -7.12 -22.99 -35.64
N LEU A 94 -7.45 -23.68 -36.72
CA LEU A 94 -8.03 -25.01 -36.66
C LEU A 94 -6.92 -26.04 -36.85
N ILE A 95 -6.80 -26.95 -35.90
CA ILE A 95 -5.82 -28.05 -35.94
C ILE A 95 -6.59 -29.35 -36.17
N PRO A 96 -6.32 -30.11 -37.24
CA PRO A 96 -6.97 -31.39 -37.45
C PRO A 96 -6.59 -32.36 -36.32
N PRO A 97 -7.54 -33.15 -35.82
CA PRO A 97 -7.25 -34.13 -34.79
C PRO A 97 -6.45 -35.30 -35.41
N PRO A 98 -5.73 -36.08 -34.58
CA PRO A 98 -4.96 -37.23 -35.07
C PRO A 98 -5.81 -38.38 -35.65
N GLY A 99 -7.15 -38.32 -35.58
CA GLY A 99 -8.05 -39.37 -36.10
C GLY A 99 -9.24 -38.83 -36.91
N ALA A 100 -9.64 -39.58 -37.94
CA ALA A 100 -10.58 -39.16 -39.00
C ALA A 100 -12.03 -38.83 -38.55
N HIS A 101 -12.41 -39.15 -37.32
CA HIS A 101 -13.80 -39.05 -36.83
C HIS A 101 -14.06 -37.95 -35.78
N THR A 102 -13.10 -37.05 -35.54
CA THR A 102 -13.25 -35.95 -34.57
C THR A 102 -13.21 -34.57 -35.23
N SER A 103 -13.85 -33.57 -34.61
CA SER A 103 -13.83 -32.19 -35.07
C SER A 103 -12.46 -31.55 -34.86
N SER A 104 -12.06 -30.62 -35.75
CA SER A 104 -10.83 -29.83 -35.62
C SER A 104 -10.77 -29.11 -34.27
N GLN A 105 -9.59 -29.14 -33.64
CA GLN A 105 -9.35 -28.39 -32.42
C GLN A 105 -9.26 -26.90 -32.76
N ILE A 106 -10.12 -26.11 -32.12
CA ILE A 106 -10.16 -24.65 -32.25
C ILE A 106 -9.12 -24.05 -31.28
N VAL A 107 -8.24 -23.18 -31.79
CA VAL A 107 -7.16 -22.54 -31.03
C VAL A 107 -7.13 -21.04 -31.33
N PRO A 108 -7.56 -20.16 -30.42
CA PRO A 108 -7.45 -18.73 -30.61
C PRO A 108 -5.98 -18.28 -30.55
N ILE A 109 -5.65 -17.27 -31.36
CA ILE A 109 -4.36 -16.60 -31.44
C ILE A 109 -4.56 -15.13 -31.09
N ARG A 110 -3.77 -14.63 -30.14
CA ARG A 110 -3.68 -13.20 -29.80
C ARG A 110 -2.29 -12.68 -30.10
N PHE A 111 -2.22 -11.47 -30.63
CA PHE A 111 -0.98 -10.75 -30.90
C PHE A 111 -0.72 -9.77 -29.77
N VAL A 112 0.46 -9.81 -29.16
CA VAL A 112 0.85 -8.96 -28.03
C VAL A 112 2.22 -8.35 -28.31
N HIS A 113 2.33 -7.03 -28.39
CA HIS A 113 3.57 -6.38 -28.82
C HIS A 113 4.73 -6.49 -27.81
N THR A 114 4.46 -6.86 -26.55
CA THR A 114 5.49 -6.94 -25.51
C THR A 114 6.29 -8.24 -25.57
N ASN A 115 7.58 -8.16 -25.31
CA ASN A 115 8.47 -9.30 -25.19
C ASN A 115 8.18 -10.13 -23.94
N LYS A 116 7.78 -9.49 -22.84
CA LYS A 116 7.43 -10.16 -21.58
C LYS A 116 5.92 -10.24 -21.40
N LEU A 117 5.38 -11.46 -21.47
CA LEU A 117 3.95 -11.72 -21.26
C LEU A 117 3.55 -11.58 -19.79
N SER A 118 2.57 -10.72 -19.54
CA SER A 118 1.99 -10.48 -18.23
C SER A 118 0.89 -11.50 -17.87
N ARG A 119 0.45 -11.47 -16.61
CA ARG A 119 -0.77 -12.19 -16.20
C ARG A 119 -2.01 -11.70 -16.95
N ALA A 120 -2.08 -10.40 -17.28
CA ALA A 120 -3.23 -9.84 -18.00
C ALA A 120 -3.33 -10.42 -19.42
N ASP A 121 -2.21 -10.57 -20.12
CA ASP A 121 -2.17 -11.15 -21.48
C ASP A 121 -2.70 -12.59 -21.50
N ARG A 122 -2.31 -13.39 -20.49
CA ARG A 122 -2.78 -14.78 -20.32
C ARG A 122 -4.26 -14.86 -19.99
N LEU A 123 -4.80 -13.89 -19.25
CA LEU A 123 -6.23 -13.82 -18.95
C LEU A 123 -7.04 -13.33 -20.14
N LEU A 124 -6.50 -12.41 -20.96
CA LEU A 124 -7.15 -11.91 -22.16
C LEU A 124 -7.33 -13.02 -23.20
N ILE A 125 -6.26 -13.77 -23.52
CA ILE A 125 -6.42 -14.93 -24.41
C ILE A 125 -7.33 -16.01 -23.80
N GLY A 126 -7.34 -16.14 -22.48
CA GLY A 126 -8.27 -17.02 -21.77
C GLY A 126 -9.73 -16.59 -21.92
N PHE A 127 -10.00 -15.29 -21.89
CA PHE A 127 -11.31 -14.70 -22.17
C PHE A 127 -11.71 -14.91 -23.64
N ASP A 128 -10.78 -14.70 -24.56
CA ASP A 128 -10.99 -14.97 -25.99
C ASP A 128 -11.39 -16.43 -26.23
N ALA A 129 -10.68 -17.38 -25.61
CA ALA A 129 -11.02 -18.79 -25.65
C ALA A 129 -12.38 -19.11 -25.01
N PHE A 130 -12.74 -18.45 -23.91
CA PHE A 130 -14.01 -18.65 -23.22
C PHE A 130 -15.19 -18.20 -24.08
N VAL A 131 -15.11 -17.01 -24.67
CA VAL A 131 -16.15 -16.48 -25.58
C VAL A 131 -16.25 -17.33 -26.84
N LEU A 132 -15.11 -17.72 -27.43
CA LEU A 132 -15.07 -18.57 -28.62
C LEU A 132 -15.66 -19.95 -28.36
N SER A 133 -15.39 -20.56 -27.20
CA SER A 133 -15.97 -21.84 -26.82
C SER A 133 -17.50 -21.78 -26.71
N ASN A 134 -18.03 -20.71 -26.13
CA ASN A 134 -19.47 -20.49 -26.01
C ASN A 134 -20.13 -20.17 -27.37
N ALA A 135 -19.46 -19.39 -28.23
CA ALA A 135 -19.98 -19.03 -29.55
C ALA A 135 -20.01 -20.21 -30.52
N ALA A 136 -18.92 -21.00 -30.56
CA ALA A 136 -18.83 -22.17 -31.43
C ALA A 136 -19.61 -23.38 -30.87
N GLY A 137 -19.88 -23.42 -29.56
CA GLY A 137 -20.45 -24.58 -28.88
C GLY A 137 -19.49 -25.79 -28.89
N ALA A 138 -18.19 -25.52 -28.83
CA ALA A 138 -17.12 -26.52 -28.86
C ALA A 138 -16.05 -26.18 -27.82
N GLN A 139 -15.41 -27.19 -27.24
CA GLN A 139 -14.40 -26.97 -26.21
C GLN A 139 -13.11 -26.41 -26.81
N VAL A 140 -12.71 -25.22 -26.37
CA VAL A 140 -11.41 -24.61 -26.73
C VAL A 140 -10.40 -24.97 -25.64
N GLY A 141 -9.58 -25.99 -25.89
CA GLY A 141 -8.62 -26.53 -24.89
C GLY A 141 -7.24 -25.87 -24.87
N LEU A 142 -6.83 -25.24 -25.97
CA LEU A 142 -5.50 -24.64 -26.16
C LEU A 142 -5.66 -23.23 -26.72
N ALA A 143 -4.75 -22.33 -26.35
CA ALA A 143 -4.65 -21.00 -26.92
C ALA A 143 -3.19 -20.60 -27.18
N LYS A 144 -2.99 -19.64 -28.09
CA LYS A 144 -1.67 -19.14 -28.51
C LYS A 144 -1.56 -17.64 -28.37
N ILE A 145 -0.39 -17.18 -27.94
CA ILE A 145 -0.01 -15.76 -27.97
C ILE A 145 1.24 -15.63 -28.84
N MET A 146 1.19 -14.80 -29.88
CA MET A 146 2.35 -14.41 -30.68
C MET A 146 2.84 -13.05 -30.18
N HIS A 147 4.08 -12.98 -29.70
CA HIS A 147 4.52 -11.80 -28.95
C HIS A 147 5.98 -11.40 -29.12
N GLY A 148 6.25 -10.14 -28.76
CA GLY A 148 7.59 -9.54 -28.75
C GLY A 148 8.16 -9.27 -30.14
N ASP A 149 9.34 -8.68 -30.17
CA ASP A 149 9.99 -8.26 -31.42
C ASP A 149 10.34 -9.46 -32.32
N HIS A 150 10.56 -10.63 -31.72
CA HIS A 150 10.89 -11.89 -32.40
C HIS A 150 9.68 -12.76 -32.75
N TRP A 151 8.44 -12.27 -32.56
CA TRP A 151 7.21 -13.02 -32.87
C TRP A 151 7.13 -14.40 -32.20
N SER A 152 7.65 -14.51 -30.98
CA SER A 152 7.70 -15.76 -30.22
C SER A 152 6.29 -16.31 -29.96
N VAL A 153 6.13 -17.63 -30.08
CA VAL A 153 4.83 -18.29 -29.91
C VAL A 153 4.74 -18.92 -28.53
N PHE A 154 3.93 -18.34 -27.65
CA PHE A 154 3.56 -18.92 -26.37
C PHE A 154 2.28 -19.74 -26.50
N LYS A 155 2.27 -20.97 -25.97
CA LYS A 155 1.10 -21.88 -25.97
C LYS A 155 0.63 -22.13 -24.54
N MET A 156 -0.68 -22.12 -24.30
CA MET A 156 -1.24 -22.41 -22.98
C MET A 156 -2.53 -23.22 -23.04
N LYS A 157 -2.72 -24.11 -22.05
CA LYS A 157 -4.01 -24.78 -21.82
C LYS A 157 -5.00 -23.78 -21.20
N THR A 158 -6.19 -23.68 -21.77
CA THR A 158 -7.24 -22.73 -21.34
C THR A 158 -7.78 -23.04 -19.95
N SER A 159 -7.73 -24.32 -19.55
CA SER A 159 -8.12 -24.78 -18.21
C SER A 159 -7.30 -24.15 -17.07
N LEU A 160 -6.09 -23.66 -17.35
CA LEU A 160 -5.25 -23.00 -16.34
C LEU A 160 -5.81 -21.65 -15.88
N VAL A 161 -6.56 -20.96 -16.73
CA VAL A 161 -7.09 -19.61 -16.48
C VAL A 161 -8.61 -19.56 -16.42
N SER A 162 -9.33 -20.62 -16.81
CA SER A 162 -10.79 -20.66 -16.93
C SER A 162 -11.53 -20.21 -15.67
N ARG A 163 -11.13 -20.72 -14.50
CA ARG A 163 -11.73 -20.34 -13.20
C ARG A 163 -11.54 -18.86 -12.90
N GLU A 164 -10.39 -18.31 -13.27
CA GLU A 164 -10.05 -16.92 -13.00
C GLU A 164 -10.75 -15.97 -13.96
N VAL A 165 -10.79 -16.32 -15.26
CA VAL A 165 -11.59 -15.62 -16.28
C VAL A 165 -13.05 -15.56 -15.84
N GLY A 166 -13.65 -16.69 -15.42
CA GLY A 166 -15.03 -16.73 -14.92
C GLY A 166 -15.26 -15.78 -13.74
N LYS A 167 -14.33 -15.76 -12.76
CA LYS A 167 -14.40 -14.81 -11.64
C LYS A 167 -14.32 -13.35 -12.09
N VAL A 168 -13.46 -13.03 -13.06
CA VAL A 168 -13.33 -11.66 -13.59
C VAL A 168 -14.61 -11.28 -14.33
N VAL A 169 -15.14 -12.15 -15.20
CA VAL A 169 -16.43 -11.93 -15.89
C VAL A 169 -17.54 -11.66 -14.88
N SER A 170 -17.70 -12.48 -13.84
CA SER A 170 -18.73 -12.25 -12.80
C SER A 170 -18.57 -10.90 -12.10
N LYS A 171 -17.33 -10.47 -11.82
CA LYS A 171 -17.08 -9.17 -11.19
C LYS A 171 -17.37 -8.01 -12.13
N ILE A 172 -17.07 -8.14 -13.43
CA ILE A 172 -17.42 -7.14 -14.43
C ILE A 172 -18.95 -7.07 -14.55
N THR A 173 -19.65 -8.21 -14.63
CA THR A 173 -21.12 -8.23 -14.63
C THR A 173 -21.68 -7.46 -13.43
N ALA A 174 -21.19 -7.75 -12.22
CA ALA A 174 -21.63 -7.05 -11.01
C ALA A 174 -21.33 -5.55 -11.04
N LEU A 175 -20.17 -5.16 -11.58
CA LEU A 175 -19.77 -3.76 -11.73
C LEU A 175 -20.68 -3.02 -12.72
N LEU A 176 -21.00 -3.63 -13.85
CA LEU A 176 -21.83 -3.03 -14.90
C LEU A 176 -23.32 -2.99 -14.52
N SER A 177 -23.76 -3.88 -13.62
CA SER A 177 -25.13 -3.86 -13.07
C SER A 177 -25.29 -2.93 -11.86
N ALA A 178 -24.21 -2.33 -11.35
CA ALA A 178 -24.28 -1.44 -10.19
C ALA A 178 -24.90 -0.09 -10.58
N THR A 179 -25.80 0.42 -9.73
CA THR A 179 -26.44 1.73 -9.90
C THR A 179 -25.54 2.91 -9.55
N SER A 180 -24.39 2.66 -8.93
CA SER A 180 -23.44 3.69 -8.51
C SER A 180 -22.03 3.39 -9.02
N PRO A 181 -21.23 4.44 -9.33
CA PRO A 181 -19.87 4.25 -9.80
C PRO A 181 -19.00 3.60 -8.72
N PRO A 182 -17.98 2.80 -9.11
CA PRO A 182 -17.04 2.23 -8.15
C PRO A 182 -16.30 3.33 -7.39
N GLU A 183 -15.90 3.01 -6.16
CA GLU A 183 -15.04 3.90 -5.36
C GLU A 183 -13.73 4.16 -6.10
N ILE A 184 -13.29 5.43 -6.13
CA ILE A 184 -12.06 5.82 -6.81
C ILE A 184 -10.89 5.33 -5.97
N VAL A 185 -10.00 4.55 -6.61
CA VAL A 185 -8.74 4.13 -6.03
C VAL A 185 -7.64 4.36 -7.07
N LEU A 186 -6.69 5.23 -6.74
CA LEU A 186 -5.48 5.38 -7.54
C LEU A 186 -4.59 4.16 -7.35
N ASN A 187 -4.12 3.60 -8.46
CA ASN A 187 -3.30 2.39 -8.49
C ASN A 187 -2.10 2.55 -9.44
N ARG A 188 -1.29 1.49 -9.58
CA ARG A 188 -0.08 1.52 -10.42
C ARG A 188 -0.35 1.69 -11.91
N HIS A 189 -1.57 1.42 -12.38
CA HIS A 189 -1.99 1.62 -13.78
C HIS A 189 -2.26 3.10 -14.09
N CYS A 190 -2.46 3.96 -13.07
CA CYS A 190 -2.85 5.35 -13.28
C CYS A 190 -1.95 6.13 -14.25
N PRO A 191 -0.61 6.03 -14.22
CA PRO A 191 0.26 6.76 -15.15
C PRO A 191 0.02 6.44 -16.65
N GLU A 192 -0.44 5.22 -16.95
CA GLU A 192 -0.72 4.74 -18.32
C GLU A 192 -2.21 4.91 -18.71
N CYS A 193 -3.00 5.54 -17.84
CA CYS A 193 -4.44 5.60 -17.96
C CYS A 193 -4.90 6.92 -18.60
N GLU A 194 -5.73 6.83 -19.63
CA GLU A 194 -6.43 7.97 -20.25
C GLU A 194 -7.34 8.75 -19.28
N PHE A 195 -7.76 8.13 -18.17
CA PHE A 195 -8.59 8.77 -17.14
C PHE A 195 -7.78 9.27 -15.93
N GLN A 196 -6.44 9.29 -16.00
CA GLN A 196 -5.56 9.63 -14.88
C GLN A 196 -5.91 10.99 -14.26
N ASP A 197 -5.97 12.05 -15.06
CA ASP A 197 -6.19 13.41 -14.57
C ASP A 197 -7.55 13.56 -13.89
N ARG A 198 -8.58 12.97 -14.50
CA ARG A 198 -9.93 12.94 -13.93
C ARG A 198 -9.94 12.23 -12.58
N CYS A 199 -9.32 11.04 -12.51
CA CYS A 199 -9.28 10.25 -11.27
C CYS A 199 -8.46 10.96 -10.19
N ARG A 200 -7.32 11.56 -10.57
CA ARG A 200 -6.44 12.30 -9.65
C ARG A 200 -7.13 13.55 -9.12
N LYS A 201 -7.79 14.34 -9.98
CA LYS A 201 -8.58 15.51 -9.57
C LYS A 201 -9.66 15.14 -8.56
N ARG A 202 -10.47 14.12 -8.86
CA ARG A 202 -11.51 13.64 -7.94
C ARG A 202 -10.95 13.08 -6.63
N ALA A 203 -9.80 12.41 -6.67
CA ALA A 203 -9.13 11.94 -5.47
C ALA A 203 -8.66 13.10 -4.59
N ILE A 204 -8.11 14.17 -5.18
CA ILE A 204 -7.72 15.40 -4.48
C ILE A 204 -8.93 16.09 -3.85
N GLU A 205 -10.01 16.29 -4.62
CA GLU A 205 -11.26 16.90 -4.15
C GLU A 205 -11.87 16.15 -2.96
N LYS A 206 -11.90 14.82 -3.03
CA LYS A 206 -12.37 13.95 -1.93
C LYS A 206 -11.35 13.78 -0.80
N ASN A 207 -10.14 14.29 -0.97
CA ASN A 207 -9.02 14.09 -0.06
C ASN A 207 -8.78 12.60 0.25
N ASP A 208 -8.86 11.77 -0.80
CA ASP A 208 -8.88 10.31 -0.70
C ASP A 208 -7.53 9.72 -0.27
N LEU A 209 -7.59 8.66 0.55
CA LEU A 209 -6.40 7.98 1.08
C LEU A 209 -5.49 7.37 -0.01
N SER A 210 -6.01 7.02 -1.18
CA SER A 210 -5.21 6.46 -2.28
C SER A 210 -4.17 7.45 -2.83
N LEU A 211 -4.31 8.75 -2.58
CA LEU A 211 -3.29 9.76 -2.90
C LEU A 211 -1.93 9.44 -2.26
N LEU A 212 -1.92 8.81 -1.08
CA LEU A 212 -0.69 8.45 -0.36
C LEU A 212 -0.07 7.12 -0.83
N GLY A 213 -0.52 6.56 -1.96
CA GLY A 213 -0.05 5.29 -2.50
C GLY A 213 -0.43 4.08 -1.65
N LEU A 214 -1.50 4.19 -0.85
CA LEU A 214 -1.98 3.10 0.01
C LEU A 214 -2.62 1.99 -0.81
N THR A 215 -2.32 0.74 -0.45
CA THR A 215 -2.99 -0.43 -1.04
C THR A 215 -4.46 -0.52 -0.58
N ASP A 216 -5.32 -1.20 -1.35
CA ASP A 216 -6.72 -1.47 -0.97
C ASP A 216 -6.86 -2.04 0.44
N LYS A 217 -5.94 -2.93 0.82
CA LYS A 217 -5.91 -3.56 2.15
C LYS A 217 -5.61 -2.54 3.25
N GLU A 218 -4.69 -1.61 3.00
CA GLU A 218 -4.32 -0.55 3.95
C GLU A 218 -5.41 0.50 4.05
N LYS A 219 -5.98 0.94 2.91
CA LYS A 219 -7.14 1.83 2.86
C LYS A 219 -8.31 1.23 3.65
N ALA A 220 -8.68 -0.02 3.38
CA ALA A 220 -9.73 -0.72 4.12
C ALA A 220 -9.44 -0.83 5.64
N LYS A 221 -8.17 -0.94 6.04
CA LYS A 221 -7.77 -0.95 7.46
C LYS A 221 -7.97 0.40 8.14
N PHE A 222 -7.78 1.51 7.43
CA PHE A 222 -8.10 2.85 7.93
C PHE A 222 -9.60 3.11 7.94
N ASN A 223 -10.32 2.71 6.88
CA ASN A 223 -11.78 2.82 6.80
C ASN A 223 -12.48 2.09 7.97
N ARG A 224 -12.02 0.88 8.33
CA ARG A 224 -12.52 0.14 9.52
C ARG A 224 -12.32 0.87 10.85
N LYS A 225 -11.45 1.89 10.90
CA LYS A 225 -11.21 2.75 12.07
C LYS A 225 -11.90 4.10 11.96
N GLY A 226 -12.75 4.30 10.97
CA GLY A 226 -13.43 5.58 10.70
C GLY A 226 -12.53 6.65 10.08
N ILE A 227 -11.39 6.28 9.50
CA ILE A 227 -10.47 7.20 8.81
C ILE A 227 -10.62 6.98 7.31
N PHE A 228 -11.17 7.97 6.62
CA PHE A 228 -11.51 7.92 5.19
C PHE A 228 -10.74 8.94 4.35
N THR A 229 -10.14 9.97 4.97
CA THR A 229 -9.43 11.05 4.26
C THR A 229 -7.99 11.23 4.71
N VAL A 230 -7.15 11.82 3.85
CA VAL A 230 -5.76 12.20 4.17
C VAL A 230 -5.73 13.16 5.36
N ASN A 231 -6.65 14.12 5.40
CA ASN A 231 -6.81 15.08 6.49
C ASN A 231 -7.13 14.37 7.80
N GLN A 232 -8.08 13.44 7.84
CA GLN A 232 -8.34 12.65 9.05
C GLN A 232 -7.11 11.85 9.47
N LEU A 233 -6.40 11.24 8.52
CA LEU A 233 -5.19 10.47 8.80
C LEU A 233 -4.08 11.34 9.41
N SER A 234 -3.94 12.60 8.97
CA SER A 234 -2.95 13.55 9.50
C SER A 234 -3.08 13.76 11.02
N TYR A 235 -4.32 13.84 11.54
CA TYR A 235 -4.59 14.04 12.97
C TYR A 235 -4.28 12.81 13.83
N THR A 236 -4.05 11.64 13.21
CA THR A 236 -3.70 10.42 13.94
C THR A 236 -2.22 10.34 14.30
N PHE A 237 -1.37 11.17 13.68
CA PHE A 237 0.06 11.14 13.97
C PHE A 237 0.32 11.63 15.39
N ARG A 238 1.09 10.84 16.15
CA ARG A 238 1.52 11.20 17.51
C ARG A 238 3.02 11.03 17.62
N PRO A 239 3.80 12.11 17.81
CA PRO A 239 5.25 12.01 17.95
C PRO A 239 5.64 11.15 19.16
N ARG A 240 6.09 9.91 18.96
CA ARG A 240 6.50 9.00 20.05
C ARG A 240 8.00 8.87 20.13
N ARG A 241 8.57 8.95 21.35
CA ARG A 241 10.02 8.77 21.53
C ARG A 241 10.37 7.34 21.16
N ARG A 242 11.28 7.18 20.21
CA ARG A 242 11.81 5.88 19.86
C ARG A 242 12.52 5.30 21.08
N ALA A 243 12.17 4.06 21.43
CA ALA A 243 12.83 3.39 22.54
C ALA A 243 14.31 3.15 22.19
N LYS A 244 15.22 3.36 23.15
CA LYS A 244 16.67 3.23 22.93
C LYS A 244 17.08 1.92 22.25
N ARG A 245 16.39 0.81 22.56
CA ARG A 245 16.60 -0.51 21.95
C ARG A 245 16.38 -0.57 20.42
N PHE A 246 15.71 0.43 19.85
CA PHE A 246 15.45 0.52 18.42
C PHE A 246 16.29 1.62 17.74
N ALA A 247 17.18 2.30 18.47
CA ALA A 247 18.00 3.38 17.90
C ALA A 247 18.84 2.93 16.69
N GLY A 248 19.29 1.67 16.65
CA GLY A 248 20.05 1.10 15.53
C GLY A 248 19.22 0.42 14.43
N ARG A 249 17.88 0.50 14.45
CA ARG A 249 17.04 -0.03 13.35
C ARG A 249 16.60 1.11 12.42
N SER A 250 16.25 0.82 11.18
CA SER A 250 15.60 1.78 10.28
C SER A 250 14.29 2.32 10.86
N GLU A 251 13.96 3.57 10.55
CA GLU A 251 12.70 4.19 10.98
C GLU A 251 11.52 3.54 10.23
N LYS A 252 10.36 3.43 10.90
CA LYS A 252 9.18 2.88 10.24
C LYS A 252 8.49 3.98 9.45
N TYR A 253 8.10 3.69 8.20
CA TYR A 253 7.32 4.64 7.43
C TYR A 253 5.94 4.90 8.05
N HIS A 254 5.62 6.18 8.26
CA HIS A 254 4.37 6.66 8.83
C HIS A 254 3.52 7.43 7.81
N HIS A 255 2.49 6.78 7.23
CA HIS A 255 1.54 7.46 6.35
C HIS A 255 0.82 8.65 7.02
N SER A 256 0.59 8.57 8.34
CA SER A 256 0.02 9.68 9.10
C SER A 256 0.93 10.90 9.17
N LEU A 257 2.26 10.71 9.14
CA LEU A 257 3.21 11.82 9.09
C LEU A 257 3.30 12.39 7.67
N LYS A 258 3.25 11.55 6.63
CA LYS A 258 3.13 12.02 5.25
C LYS A 258 1.86 12.84 5.04
N ALA A 259 0.73 12.38 5.58
CA ALA A 259 -0.53 13.12 5.58
C ALA A 259 -0.42 14.46 6.33
N LEU A 260 0.32 14.50 7.44
CA LEU A 260 0.61 15.73 8.17
C LEU A 260 1.44 16.72 7.34
N ALA A 261 2.51 16.23 6.69
CA ALA A 261 3.36 17.02 5.81
C ALA A 261 2.54 17.68 4.68
N VAL A 262 1.71 16.89 4.00
CA VAL A 262 0.84 17.38 2.92
C VAL A 262 -0.14 18.43 3.43
N ARG A 263 -0.79 18.20 4.58
CA ARG A 263 -1.76 19.14 5.14
C ARG A 263 -1.10 20.47 5.55
N GLU A 264 0.07 20.41 6.16
CA GLU A 264 0.77 21.60 6.67
C GLU A 264 1.60 22.32 5.61
N GLY A 265 1.83 21.69 4.45
CA GLY A 265 2.71 22.23 3.41
C GLY A 265 4.17 22.30 3.85
N LYS A 266 4.59 21.46 4.80
CA LYS A 266 5.91 21.52 5.43
C LYS A 266 6.65 20.19 5.37
N THR A 267 7.97 20.27 5.25
CA THR A 267 8.85 19.09 5.28
C THR A 267 9.04 18.65 6.73
N HIS A 268 8.78 17.38 7.05
CA HIS A 268 9.06 16.85 8.39
C HIS A 268 10.26 15.90 8.39
N LEU A 269 11.15 16.09 9.36
CA LEU A 269 12.35 15.28 9.56
C LEU A 269 12.18 14.36 10.76
N VAL A 270 12.50 13.07 10.59
CA VAL A 270 12.44 12.05 11.64
C VAL A 270 13.82 11.45 11.85
N GLY A 271 14.28 11.44 13.12
CA GLY A 271 15.56 10.86 13.47
C GLY A 271 16.74 11.71 13.01
N ASN A 272 17.88 11.06 12.78
CA ASN A 272 19.11 11.71 12.32
C ASN A 272 19.38 11.27 10.88
N VAL A 273 19.02 12.14 9.93
CA VAL A 273 19.29 11.90 8.51
C VAL A 273 20.74 12.27 8.26
N GLN A 274 21.52 11.36 7.71
CA GLN A 274 22.92 11.57 7.38
C GLN A 274 23.11 11.30 5.89
N LEU A 275 23.48 12.35 5.16
CA LEU A 275 23.94 12.26 3.78
C LEU A 275 25.39 12.72 3.78
N GLN A 276 26.34 11.78 3.85
CA GLN A 276 27.75 12.09 3.75
C GLN A 276 28.19 12.02 2.29
N MET A 277 28.58 13.17 1.75
CA MET A 277 29.15 13.30 0.41
C MET A 277 30.63 13.64 0.55
N GLU A 278 31.43 12.69 1.03
CA GLU A 278 32.88 12.86 1.16
C GLU A 278 33.55 12.50 -0.17
N GLY A 279 33.66 13.48 -1.07
CA GLY A 279 34.25 13.32 -2.41
C GLY A 279 33.55 14.17 -3.47
N THR A 280 33.82 13.88 -4.74
CA THR A 280 33.18 14.55 -5.87
C THR A 280 31.82 13.90 -6.15
N PRO A 281 30.68 14.60 -5.99
CA PRO A 281 29.37 14.02 -6.25
C PRO A 281 29.17 13.79 -7.75
N VAL A 282 28.59 12.63 -8.07
CA VAL A 282 28.21 12.24 -9.42
C VAL A 282 26.73 11.85 -9.38
N PHE A 283 25.87 12.70 -9.92
CA PHE A 283 24.44 12.44 -10.02
C PHE A 283 24.18 11.65 -11.30
N PHE A 284 23.57 10.48 -11.16
CA PHE A 284 23.46 9.49 -12.21
C PHE A 284 22.02 9.04 -12.39
N ASP A 285 21.60 8.99 -13.65
CA ASP A 285 20.29 8.52 -14.07
C ASP A 285 20.42 7.68 -15.35
N VAL A 286 19.55 6.67 -15.51
CA VAL A 286 19.56 5.79 -16.69
C VAL A 286 18.19 5.61 -17.28
N GLU A 287 18.14 5.55 -18.61
CA GLU A 287 16.94 5.17 -19.34
C GLU A 287 17.09 3.78 -19.96
N GLY A 288 15.99 3.04 -19.98
CA GLY A 288 15.97 1.70 -20.54
C GLY A 288 14.59 1.24 -20.99
N LEU A 289 14.57 0.09 -21.66
CA LEU A 289 13.39 -0.63 -22.09
C LEU A 289 13.27 -1.90 -21.24
N PRO A 290 12.50 -1.89 -20.13
CA PRO A 290 12.39 -3.05 -19.24
C PRO A 290 11.87 -4.31 -19.93
N ASP A 291 11.05 -4.13 -20.96
CA ASP A 291 10.50 -5.23 -21.78
C ASP A 291 11.61 -5.99 -22.53
N ARG A 292 12.58 -5.26 -23.08
CA ARG A 292 13.75 -5.81 -23.79
C ARG A 292 14.96 -6.09 -22.90
N ASP A 293 14.90 -5.67 -21.64
CA ASP A 293 16.02 -5.74 -20.69
C ASP A 293 17.28 -5.03 -21.22
N PHE A 294 17.08 -3.87 -21.84
CA PHE A 294 18.11 -3.09 -22.52
C PHE A 294 18.15 -1.65 -21.98
N TYR A 295 19.34 -1.14 -21.70
CA TYR A 295 19.55 0.24 -21.27
C TYR A 295 20.23 1.04 -22.37
N TYR A 296 19.64 2.19 -22.72
CA TYR A 296 20.04 2.92 -23.92
C TYR A 296 20.70 4.27 -23.64
N LEU A 297 20.56 4.80 -22.42
CA LEU A 297 21.10 6.10 -22.06
C LEU A 297 21.58 6.09 -20.62
N ILE A 298 22.77 6.63 -20.43
CA ILE A 298 23.37 6.95 -19.13
C ILE A 298 23.63 8.45 -19.10
N GLY A 299 23.05 9.13 -18.11
CA GLY A 299 23.31 10.52 -17.79
C GLY A 299 24.16 10.63 -16.54
N LEU A 300 25.11 11.55 -16.58
CA LEU A 300 25.94 11.90 -15.43
C LEU A 300 26.01 13.42 -15.32
N LEU A 301 25.87 13.91 -14.09
CA LEU A 301 26.22 15.28 -13.72
C LEU A 301 27.31 15.22 -12.65
N VAL A 302 28.53 15.61 -13.03
CA VAL A 302 29.72 15.51 -12.18
C VAL A 302 30.01 16.86 -11.53
N GLY A 303 30.24 16.85 -10.22
CA GLY A 303 30.68 18.02 -9.46
C GLY A 303 29.56 18.90 -8.93
N SER A 304 29.94 20.11 -8.50
CA SER A 304 29.04 21.13 -7.97
C SER A 304 29.19 22.42 -8.78
N GLU A 305 28.16 23.24 -8.79
CA GLU A 305 28.20 24.55 -9.47
C GLU A 305 29.34 25.42 -8.93
N PRO A 306 29.98 26.24 -9.79
CA PRO A 306 29.68 26.45 -11.22
C PRO A 306 30.37 25.46 -12.18
N ALA A 307 31.22 24.56 -11.69
CA ALA A 307 32.04 23.65 -12.51
C ALA A 307 31.35 22.30 -12.84
N ALA A 308 30.02 22.24 -12.74
CA ALA A 308 29.29 21.00 -12.94
C ALA A 308 29.26 20.61 -14.43
N GLN A 309 29.66 19.38 -14.76
CA GLN A 309 29.75 18.90 -16.14
C GLN A 309 28.76 17.77 -16.39
N HIS A 310 27.99 17.89 -17.47
CA HIS A 310 27.13 16.81 -17.96
C HIS A 310 27.93 15.86 -18.87
N HIS A 311 27.74 14.55 -18.68
CA HIS A 311 28.18 13.52 -19.60
C HIS A 311 26.98 12.66 -20.01
N THR A 312 26.96 12.30 -21.29
CA THR A 312 25.88 11.53 -21.89
C THR A 312 26.48 10.35 -22.64
N LEU A 313 26.05 9.13 -22.32
CA LEU A 313 26.44 7.93 -23.03
C LEU A 313 25.20 7.30 -23.66
N TRP A 314 25.18 7.23 -24.98
CA TRP A 314 24.03 6.78 -25.77
C TRP A 314 24.35 5.47 -26.49
N ALA A 315 23.46 4.49 -26.35
CA ALA A 315 23.48 3.24 -27.11
C ALA A 315 22.40 3.28 -28.20
N THR A 316 22.84 3.12 -29.45
CA THR A 316 21.95 3.06 -30.61
C THR A 316 21.24 1.72 -30.62
N GLU A 317 21.99 0.65 -30.35
CA GLU A 317 21.51 -0.74 -30.38
C GLU A 317 21.94 -1.50 -29.13
N ALA A 318 21.40 -2.72 -28.94
CA ALA A 318 21.76 -3.57 -27.82
C ALA A 318 23.27 -3.91 -27.77
N ALA A 319 23.93 -3.98 -28.92
CA ALA A 319 25.37 -4.21 -29.01
C ALA A 319 26.21 -3.07 -28.41
N ASP A 320 25.69 -1.84 -28.37
CA ASP A 320 26.38 -0.68 -27.81
C ASP A 320 26.32 -0.63 -26.27
N GLU A 321 25.52 -1.48 -25.63
CA GLU A 321 25.30 -1.47 -24.18
C GLU A 321 26.63 -1.67 -23.41
N GLN A 322 27.51 -2.54 -23.91
CA GLN A 322 28.84 -2.73 -23.32
C GLN A 322 29.71 -1.47 -23.44
N LYS A 323 29.59 -0.72 -24.55
CA LYS A 323 30.36 0.49 -24.81
C LYS A 323 29.97 1.59 -23.82
N ILE A 324 28.68 1.82 -23.61
CA ILE A 324 28.20 2.81 -22.64
C ILE A 324 28.54 2.39 -21.20
N TRP A 325 28.54 1.09 -20.89
CA TRP A 325 28.99 0.61 -19.57
C TRP A 325 30.48 0.92 -19.33
N ARG A 326 31.35 0.60 -20.29
CA ARG A 326 32.78 0.94 -20.19
C ARG A 326 32.99 2.45 -20.08
N GLY A 327 32.27 3.25 -20.88
CA GLY A 327 32.33 4.71 -20.80
C GLY A 327 31.97 5.25 -19.42
N LEU A 328 30.98 4.66 -18.74
CA LEU A 328 30.66 5.01 -17.35
C LEU A 328 31.84 4.72 -16.41
N LEU A 329 32.44 3.54 -16.52
CA LEU A 329 33.59 3.15 -15.69
C LEU A 329 34.81 4.06 -15.93
N ASP A 330 35.05 4.45 -17.18
CA ASP A 330 36.16 5.33 -17.56
C ASP A 330 35.97 6.74 -16.95
N ILE A 331 34.76 7.30 -17.05
CA ILE A 331 34.42 8.60 -16.45
C ILE A 331 34.61 8.53 -14.94
N LEU A 332 34.06 7.51 -14.26
CA LEU A 332 34.23 7.36 -12.82
C LEU A 332 35.70 7.18 -12.42
N SER A 333 36.51 6.53 -13.25
CA SER A 333 37.93 6.34 -12.99
C SER A 333 38.77 7.61 -13.16
N SER A 334 38.32 8.55 -13.99
CA SER A 334 38.97 9.86 -14.14
C SER A 334 38.69 10.85 -13.01
N ILE A 335 37.68 10.58 -12.17
CA ILE A 335 37.26 11.47 -11.10
C ILE A 335 38.03 11.11 -9.82
N ASN A 336 38.51 12.12 -9.10
CA ASN A 336 39.10 11.91 -7.79
C ASN A 336 38.00 11.67 -6.74
N ASN A 337 38.05 10.52 -6.05
CA ASN A 337 37.09 10.11 -5.01
C ASN A 337 35.60 10.35 -5.40
N PRO A 338 35.09 9.69 -6.45
CA PRO A 338 33.72 9.85 -6.92
C PRO A 338 32.68 9.27 -5.95
N VAL A 339 31.62 10.03 -5.67
CA VAL A 339 30.46 9.59 -4.89
C VAL A 339 29.27 9.49 -5.82
N LEU A 340 28.88 8.27 -6.19
CA LEU A 340 27.77 8.03 -7.10
C LEU A 340 26.41 8.13 -6.38
N LEU A 341 25.54 9.02 -6.83
CA LEU A 341 24.17 9.19 -6.32
C LEU A 341 23.16 8.84 -7.40
N HIS A 342 22.08 8.16 -7.02
CA HIS A 342 21.00 7.78 -7.93
C HIS A 342 19.64 7.76 -7.22
N TYR A 343 18.53 7.65 -7.97
CA TYR A 343 17.18 7.75 -7.43
C TYR A 343 16.33 6.48 -7.58
N GLY A 344 16.43 5.59 -6.59
CA GLY A 344 15.56 4.41 -6.49
C GLY A 344 16.25 3.12 -6.88
N SER A 345 15.47 2.07 -7.15
CA SER A 345 15.99 0.72 -7.37
C SER A 345 16.28 0.39 -8.83
N PHE A 346 15.86 1.26 -9.76
CA PHE A 346 16.05 1.02 -11.19
C PHE A 346 17.53 1.10 -11.56
N GLU A 347 18.24 2.13 -11.09
CA GLU A 347 19.68 2.32 -11.29
C GLU A 347 20.49 1.27 -10.51
N THR A 348 20.05 0.87 -9.31
CA THR A 348 20.65 -0.27 -8.59
C THR A 348 20.58 -1.56 -9.41
N SER A 349 19.43 -1.79 -10.07
CA SER A 349 19.23 -2.96 -10.92
C SER A 349 20.08 -2.87 -12.19
N PHE A 350 20.23 -1.67 -12.76
CA PHE A 350 21.14 -1.40 -13.88
C PHE A 350 22.58 -1.76 -13.51
N ILE A 351 23.13 -1.19 -12.43
CA ILE A 351 24.50 -1.43 -11.98
C ILE A 351 24.76 -2.92 -11.80
N LYS A 352 23.84 -3.62 -11.12
CA LYS A 352 23.93 -5.06 -10.90
C LYS A 352 23.95 -5.84 -12.22
N LYS A 353 23.03 -5.55 -13.14
CA LYS A 353 22.93 -6.24 -14.43
C LYS A 353 24.15 -5.98 -15.30
N MET A 354 24.63 -4.75 -15.38
CA MET A 354 25.82 -4.42 -16.16
C MET A 354 27.07 -5.10 -15.62
N SER A 355 27.20 -5.13 -14.29
CA SER A 355 28.26 -5.87 -13.60
C SER A 355 28.23 -7.37 -13.91
N GLU A 356 27.04 -7.97 -13.96
CA GLU A 356 26.83 -9.39 -14.29
C GLU A 356 27.08 -9.68 -15.78
N ARG A 357 26.69 -8.79 -16.69
CA ARG A 357 26.80 -8.99 -18.15
C ARG A 357 28.19 -8.70 -18.70
N TYR A 358 28.82 -7.62 -18.25
CA TYR A 358 30.03 -7.06 -18.87
C TYR A 358 31.25 -7.05 -17.96
N GLY A 359 31.10 -7.52 -16.72
CA GLY A 359 32.17 -7.57 -15.72
C GLY A 359 32.17 -6.39 -14.77
N LYS A 360 32.71 -6.63 -13.57
CA LYS A 360 32.87 -5.63 -12.52
C LYS A 360 34.22 -4.93 -12.64
N PRO A 361 34.30 -3.62 -12.34
CA PRO A 361 35.60 -2.98 -12.10
C PRO A 361 36.28 -3.59 -10.87
N THR A 362 37.61 -3.45 -10.78
CA THR A 362 38.37 -3.88 -9.59
C THR A 362 37.90 -3.08 -8.36
N GLU A 363 37.71 -3.75 -7.22
CA GLU A 363 37.13 -3.11 -6.01
C GLU A 363 37.97 -1.91 -5.53
N ASP A 364 39.29 -1.97 -5.69
CA ASP A 364 40.22 -0.90 -5.33
C ASP A 364 40.31 0.25 -6.36
N SER A 365 39.61 0.17 -7.49
CA SER A 365 39.52 1.30 -8.42
C SER A 365 38.56 2.37 -7.92
N ALA A 366 38.72 3.61 -8.39
CA ALA A 366 37.78 4.69 -8.10
C ALA A 366 36.34 4.32 -8.54
N ALA A 367 36.18 3.74 -9.73
CA ALA A 367 34.89 3.26 -10.22
C ALA A 367 34.32 2.11 -9.37
N GLY A 368 35.15 1.14 -8.97
CA GLY A 368 34.74 0.03 -8.11
C GLY A 368 34.24 0.47 -6.74
N ARG A 369 34.95 1.41 -6.10
CA ARG A 369 34.49 2.04 -4.86
C ARG A 369 33.17 2.78 -5.07
N ALA A 370 33.08 3.65 -6.08
CA ALA A 370 31.89 4.46 -6.36
C ALA A 370 30.62 3.62 -6.52
N ILE A 371 30.73 2.51 -7.26
CA ILE A 371 29.63 1.58 -7.50
C ILE A 371 29.25 0.84 -6.22
N THR A 372 30.23 0.38 -5.46
CA THR A 372 30.00 -0.38 -4.22
C THR A 372 29.37 0.50 -3.14
N THR A 373 29.77 1.77 -3.06
CA THR A 373 29.28 2.74 -2.09
C THR A 373 28.21 3.68 -2.66
N SER A 374 27.57 3.31 -3.78
CA SER A 374 26.59 4.17 -4.43
C SER A 374 25.41 4.48 -3.50
N ILE A 375 24.98 5.74 -3.49
CA ILE A 375 23.94 6.24 -2.58
C ILE A 375 22.60 6.31 -3.31
N ASN A 376 21.67 5.45 -2.88
CA ASN A 376 20.28 5.54 -3.30
C ASN A 376 19.54 6.61 -2.48
N LEU A 377 19.30 7.78 -3.06
CA LEU A 377 18.71 8.92 -2.37
C LEU A 377 17.27 8.64 -1.89
N LEU A 378 16.49 7.86 -2.65
CA LEU A 378 15.15 7.46 -2.23
C LEU A 378 15.18 6.65 -0.92
N SER A 379 16.20 5.80 -0.74
CA SER A 379 16.39 5.02 0.48
C SER A 379 16.79 5.89 1.68
N VAL A 380 17.56 6.96 1.44
CA VAL A 380 17.95 7.95 2.46
C VAL A 380 16.72 8.73 2.96
N ILE A 381 15.86 9.21 2.06
CA ILE A 381 14.67 9.97 2.44
C ILE A 381 13.56 9.09 3.02
N PHE A 382 13.48 7.82 2.60
CA PHE A 382 12.37 6.97 2.97
C PHE A 382 12.29 6.78 4.49
N ALA A 383 11.11 7.07 5.04
CA ALA A 383 10.80 7.04 6.48
C ALA A 383 11.56 8.06 7.36
N GLN A 384 12.36 8.93 6.76
CA GLN A 384 13.20 9.91 7.45
C GLN A 384 12.87 11.36 7.07
N VAL A 385 12.62 11.62 5.80
CA VAL A 385 12.26 12.93 5.26
C VAL A 385 10.88 12.84 4.62
N TYR A 386 9.95 13.64 5.12
CA TYR A 386 8.56 13.69 4.67
C TYR A 386 8.30 15.03 3.99
N PHE A 387 8.57 15.10 2.68
CA PHE A 387 8.18 16.23 1.86
C PHE A 387 6.64 16.34 1.75
N PRO A 388 6.08 17.55 1.62
CA PRO A 388 4.64 17.81 1.51
C PRO A 388 4.06 17.44 0.13
N CYS A 389 4.59 16.40 -0.50
CA CYS A 389 4.09 15.80 -1.74
C CYS A 389 3.26 14.56 -1.41
N TYR A 390 2.45 14.06 -2.35
CA TYR A 390 1.68 12.83 -2.15
C TYR A 390 2.54 11.57 -2.31
N SER A 391 3.47 11.57 -3.26
CA SER A 391 4.45 10.51 -3.48
C SER A 391 5.84 10.89 -2.95
N ASN A 392 6.78 9.95 -3.07
CA ASN A 392 8.21 10.21 -2.94
C ASN A 392 8.93 10.03 -4.30
N GLY A 393 8.25 10.35 -5.42
CA GLY A 393 8.89 10.35 -6.73
C GLY A 393 9.81 11.56 -6.90
N LEU A 394 10.90 11.40 -7.66
CA LEU A 394 11.87 12.46 -7.92
C LEU A 394 11.19 13.73 -8.44
N LYS A 395 10.33 13.57 -9.46
CA LYS A 395 9.59 14.69 -10.08
C LYS A 395 8.73 15.49 -9.12
N GLU A 396 7.97 14.81 -8.26
CA GLU A 396 7.11 15.52 -7.30
C GLU A 396 7.93 16.28 -6.24
N ILE A 397 9.03 15.68 -5.76
CA ILE A 397 9.88 16.31 -4.76
C ILE A 397 10.68 17.47 -5.36
N ALA A 398 11.31 17.29 -6.51
CA ALA A 398 12.11 18.34 -7.12
C ALA A 398 11.25 19.53 -7.56
N ARG A 399 10.03 19.31 -8.08
CA ARG A 399 9.07 20.40 -8.34
C ARG A 399 8.70 21.16 -7.07
N PHE A 400 8.49 20.44 -5.96
CA PHE A 400 8.26 21.11 -4.66
C PHE A 400 9.48 21.93 -4.22
N LEU A 401 10.70 21.51 -4.57
CA LEU A 401 11.94 22.25 -4.34
C LEU A 401 12.23 23.33 -5.40
N GLY A 402 11.31 23.59 -6.33
CA GLY A 402 11.42 24.64 -7.33
C GLY A 402 12.12 24.26 -8.63
N PHE A 403 12.39 22.97 -8.87
CA PHE A 403 12.94 22.53 -10.16
C PHE A 403 11.83 22.35 -11.20
N GLU A 404 12.03 22.91 -12.39
CA GLU A 404 11.16 22.76 -13.54
C GLU A 404 11.89 21.98 -14.64
N TRP A 405 11.23 20.95 -15.15
CA TRP A 405 11.72 20.21 -16.33
C TRP A 405 11.49 21.04 -17.58
N THR A 406 12.40 20.91 -18.54
CA THR A 406 12.32 21.56 -19.85
C THR A 406 11.02 21.20 -20.57
N ASP A 407 10.62 19.92 -20.52
CA ASP A 407 9.32 19.45 -21.00
C ASP A 407 8.41 19.09 -19.81
N THR A 408 7.34 19.87 -19.63
CA THR A 408 6.35 19.72 -18.54
C THR A 408 5.55 18.41 -18.61
N LEU A 409 5.41 17.84 -19.81
CA LEU A 409 4.68 16.59 -20.08
C LEU A 409 5.59 15.35 -20.04
N SER A 410 6.90 15.53 -19.86
CA SER A 410 7.85 14.43 -19.78
C SER A 410 7.52 13.46 -18.64
N SER A 411 7.67 12.16 -18.89
CA SER A 411 7.59 11.09 -17.89
C SER A 411 8.44 9.91 -18.33
N GLY A 412 8.85 9.05 -17.40
CA GLY A 412 9.60 7.83 -17.76
C GLY A 412 8.80 6.85 -18.63
N LEU A 413 7.47 6.96 -18.70
CA LEU A 413 6.67 6.21 -19.69
C LEU A 413 6.78 6.87 -21.07
N GLN A 414 6.76 8.19 -21.11
CA GLN A 414 6.90 8.93 -22.36
C GLN A 414 8.30 8.77 -22.96
N SER A 415 9.36 8.62 -22.15
CA SER A 415 10.71 8.31 -22.65
C SER A 415 10.76 6.96 -23.38
N ILE A 416 9.99 5.96 -22.93
CA ILE A 416 9.83 4.69 -23.64
C ILE A 416 9.18 4.91 -25.02
N ALA A 417 8.10 5.68 -25.08
CA ALA A 417 7.43 5.98 -26.35
C ALA A 417 8.36 6.71 -27.33
N TRP A 418 9.07 7.73 -26.86
CA TRP A 418 10.08 8.46 -27.66
C TRP A 418 11.21 7.56 -28.12
N ARG A 419 11.66 6.61 -27.29
CA ARG A 419 12.70 5.66 -27.70
C ARG A 419 12.24 4.79 -28.87
N TYR A 420 11.01 4.30 -28.84
CA TYR A 420 10.46 3.52 -29.96
C TYR A 420 10.26 4.38 -31.21
N GLU A 421 9.75 5.59 -31.06
CA GLU A 421 9.59 6.53 -32.16
C GLU A 421 10.93 6.85 -32.82
N TRP A 422 11.98 7.08 -32.02
CA TRP A 422 13.34 7.26 -32.49
C TRP A 422 13.90 6.02 -33.22
N GLU A 423 13.60 4.80 -32.75
CA GLU A 423 14.06 3.60 -33.44
C GLU A 423 13.42 3.42 -34.82
N GLU A 424 12.17 3.85 -34.98
CA GLU A 424 11.42 3.80 -36.24
C GLU A 424 11.80 4.93 -37.20
N SER A 425 11.91 6.17 -36.71
CA SER A 425 12.17 7.35 -37.56
C SER A 425 13.66 7.69 -37.73
N ARG A 426 14.49 7.28 -36.76
CA ARG A 426 15.89 7.71 -36.59
C ARG A 426 16.06 9.24 -36.51
N ASP A 427 15.01 9.96 -36.12
CA ASP A 427 15.02 11.43 -36.02
C ASP A 427 15.95 11.94 -34.89
N PRO A 428 17.00 12.71 -35.19
CA PRO A 428 17.90 13.26 -34.17
C PRO A 428 17.19 14.12 -33.12
N ALA A 429 16.09 14.81 -33.46
CA ALA A 429 15.38 15.67 -32.51
C ALA A 429 14.78 14.88 -31.34
N ILE A 430 14.28 13.66 -31.60
CA ILE A 430 13.73 12.78 -30.56
C ILE A 430 14.85 12.27 -29.63
N ARG A 431 16.03 11.98 -30.19
CA ARG A 431 17.20 11.60 -29.40
C ARG A 431 17.66 12.75 -28.50
N GLU A 432 17.77 13.96 -29.04
CA GLU A 432 18.13 15.15 -28.26
C GLU A 432 17.12 15.41 -27.15
N LYS A 433 15.83 15.20 -27.43
CA LYS A 433 14.77 15.28 -26.43
C LYS A 433 14.95 14.28 -25.28
N LEU A 434 15.31 13.03 -25.58
CA LEU A 434 15.61 12.02 -24.56
C LEU A 434 16.85 12.38 -23.73
N ILE A 435 17.89 12.90 -24.37
CA ILE A 435 19.11 13.35 -23.70
C ILE A 435 18.82 14.53 -22.76
N ALA A 436 18.06 15.53 -23.22
CA ALA A 436 17.64 16.66 -22.39
C ALA A 436 16.80 16.20 -21.20
N TYR A 437 15.86 15.27 -21.41
CA TYR A 437 15.04 14.71 -20.35
C TYR A 437 15.86 14.03 -19.24
N ASN A 438 16.84 13.20 -19.61
CA ASN A 438 17.72 12.52 -18.67
C ASN A 438 18.71 13.48 -17.98
N ALA A 439 19.16 14.53 -18.68
CA ALA A 439 19.95 15.61 -18.07
C ALA A 439 19.16 16.41 -17.03
N ASP A 440 17.87 16.66 -17.27
CA ASP A 440 16.96 17.27 -16.30
C ASP A 440 16.79 16.37 -15.06
N ASP A 441 16.66 15.05 -15.23
CA ASP A 441 16.56 14.10 -14.11
C ASP A 441 17.85 14.08 -13.26
N CYS A 442 19.04 14.18 -13.88
CA CYS A 442 20.30 14.36 -13.16
C CYS A 442 20.35 15.68 -12.36
N SER A 443 19.87 16.77 -12.96
CA SER A 443 19.80 18.10 -12.31
C SER A 443 18.80 18.13 -11.17
N ALA A 444 17.63 17.51 -11.34
CA ALA A 444 16.64 17.33 -10.30
C ALA A 444 17.21 16.52 -9.12
N LEU A 445 17.93 15.44 -9.41
CA LEU A 445 18.58 14.61 -8.41
C LEU A 445 19.58 15.43 -7.57
N ARG A 446 20.38 16.29 -8.22
CA ARG A 446 21.30 17.21 -7.54
C ARG A 446 20.57 18.14 -6.58
N ILE A 447 19.49 18.78 -7.02
CA ILE A 447 18.71 19.72 -6.18
C ILE A 447 18.14 19.01 -4.95
N VAL A 448 17.62 17.80 -5.11
CA VAL A 448 17.10 17.01 -4.00
C VAL A 448 18.21 16.64 -3.03
N ALA A 449 19.37 16.18 -3.52
CA ALA A 449 20.51 15.83 -2.69
C ALA A 449 21.05 17.03 -1.90
N GLN A 450 21.23 18.17 -2.57
CA GLN A 450 21.69 19.42 -1.92
C GLN A 450 20.68 19.89 -0.87
N SER A 451 19.39 19.82 -1.17
CA SER A 451 18.33 20.19 -0.23
C SER A 451 18.35 19.29 1.01
N ILE A 452 18.56 17.97 0.85
CA ILE A 452 18.72 17.04 1.98
C ILE A 452 19.98 17.38 2.78
N ALA A 453 21.12 17.64 2.13
CA ALA A 453 22.37 18.01 2.80
C ALA A 453 22.24 19.29 3.64
N ARG A 454 21.51 20.31 3.13
CA ARG A 454 21.19 21.54 3.89
C ARG A 454 20.30 21.24 5.09
N LEU A 455 19.25 20.42 4.91
CA LEU A 455 18.35 20.02 6.00
C LEU A 455 19.05 19.22 7.12
N THR A 456 20.14 18.52 6.79
CA THR A 456 20.93 17.73 7.74
C THR A 456 22.05 18.51 8.42
N GLY A 457 22.28 19.77 8.04
CA GLY A 457 23.32 20.64 8.62
C GLY A 457 24.74 20.28 8.19
N SER A 458 24.89 19.66 7.00
CA SER A 458 26.20 19.29 6.44
C SER A 458 26.82 20.41 5.58
N GLY A 459 26.14 21.54 5.44
CA GLY A 459 26.62 22.75 4.80
C GLY A 459 25.71 23.93 5.15
N SER A 460 26.32 25.06 5.52
CA SER A 460 25.77 26.33 6.04
C SER A 460 25.05 26.27 7.40
N GLY A 461 25.36 27.24 8.26
CA GLY A 461 24.82 27.40 9.63
C GLY A 461 23.35 27.83 9.71
N GLU A 462 22.55 27.54 8.68
CA GLU A 462 21.12 27.85 8.64
C GLU A 462 20.34 26.78 9.42
N SER A 463 19.36 27.23 10.21
CA SER A 463 18.55 26.30 10.99
C SER A 463 17.50 25.63 10.10
N PRO A 464 17.09 24.36 10.35
CA PRO A 464 16.01 23.69 9.61
C PRO A 464 14.70 24.51 9.55
N SER A 465 14.50 25.43 10.49
CA SER A 465 13.38 26.35 10.59
C SER A 465 13.33 27.39 9.47
N GLU A 466 14.47 27.84 8.96
CA GLU A 466 14.59 28.82 7.86
C GLU A 466 14.27 28.17 6.50
N LEU A 467 14.54 26.88 6.36
CA LEU A 467 14.18 26.05 5.20
C LEU A 467 12.76 25.47 5.27
N GLY A 468 11.92 25.95 6.19
CA GLY A 468 10.53 25.49 6.35
C GLY A 468 10.38 24.04 6.83
N ALA A 469 11.44 23.42 7.37
CA ALA A 469 11.43 22.03 7.82
C ALA A 469 11.25 21.90 9.35
N ILE A 470 10.46 20.90 9.76
CA ILE A 470 10.13 20.66 11.16
C ILE A 470 10.72 19.31 11.59
N ARG A 471 11.64 19.34 12.56
CA ARG A 471 12.07 18.11 13.27
C ARG A 471 10.92 17.58 14.12
N VAL A 472 10.51 16.33 13.90
CA VAL A 472 9.36 15.72 14.59
C VAL A 472 9.54 15.68 16.12
N GLU A 473 10.77 15.68 16.61
CA GLU A 473 11.08 15.79 18.03
C GLU A 473 10.65 17.13 18.64
N SER A 474 10.66 18.22 17.87
CA SER A 474 10.26 19.56 18.34
C SER A 474 8.74 19.67 18.51
N LEU A 475 7.94 18.94 17.71
CA LEU A 475 6.48 18.85 17.84
C LEU A 475 6.04 18.38 19.24
N ARG A 476 6.91 17.67 19.99
CA ARG A 476 6.61 17.26 21.37
C ARG A 476 6.59 18.41 22.38
N LYS A 477 7.33 19.49 22.12
CA LYS A 477 7.47 20.60 23.06
C LYS A 477 6.25 21.54 23.03
N ASN A 478 5.47 21.53 21.95
CA ASN A 478 4.37 22.49 21.70
C ASN A 478 2.96 21.93 21.95
N SER A 479 2.81 20.81 22.66
CA SER A 479 1.49 20.29 23.07
C SER A 479 1.31 20.49 24.58
N PRO A 480 0.88 21.69 25.04
CA PRO A 480 0.63 21.95 26.46
C PRO A 480 -0.59 21.19 27.00
N SER A 481 -1.42 20.60 26.13
CA SER A 481 -2.62 19.84 26.48
C SER A 481 -2.78 18.60 25.60
N LYS A 482 -3.41 17.55 26.14
CA LYS A 482 -3.87 16.36 25.39
C LYS A 482 -5.10 16.65 24.50
N TRP A 483 -5.62 17.87 24.53
CA TRP A 483 -6.78 18.34 23.79
C TRP A 483 -6.42 19.59 22.97
N HIS A 484 -7.04 19.75 21.80
CA HIS A 484 -6.85 20.93 20.94
C HIS A 484 -7.39 22.20 21.58
N THR A 485 -6.92 23.36 21.14
CA THR A 485 -7.53 24.66 21.42
C THR A 485 -8.94 24.66 20.83
N PHE A 486 -9.95 24.66 21.70
CA PHE A 486 -11.35 24.85 21.29
C PHE A 486 -11.48 26.23 20.65
N LYS A 487 -12.09 26.29 19.46
CA LYS A 487 -12.46 27.51 18.75
C LYS A 487 -13.93 27.40 18.39
N SER A 488 -14.72 28.35 18.85
CA SER A 488 -16.16 28.43 18.63
C SER A 488 -16.50 29.56 17.66
N PRO A 489 -17.52 29.41 16.78
CA PRO A 489 -18.08 30.52 16.01
C PRO A 489 -18.72 31.61 16.89
N VAL A 490 -18.99 31.30 18.16
CA VAL A 490 -19.52 32.21 19.17
C VAL A 490 -18.37 32.65 20.08
N SER A 491 -18.01 33.94 20.04
CA SER A 491 -16.89 34.52 20.79
C SER A 491 -16.99 34.28 22.29
N ASP A 492 -18.20 34.26 22.82
CA ASP A 492 -18.45 34.14 24.26
C ASP A 492 -18.08 32.74 24.77
N LEU A 493 -18.21 31.71 23.94
CA LEU A 493 -17.79 30.34 24.27
C LEU A 493 -16.27 30.19 24.29
N ASP A 494 -15.54 30.99 23.50
CA ASP A 494 -14.09 31.06 23.57
C ASP A 494 -13.63 31.77 24.86
N GLN A 495 -14.33 32.83 25.27
CA GLN A 495 -14.10 33.49 26.57
C GLN A 495 -14.42 32.57 27.75
N ILE A 496 -15.54 31.84 27.71
CA ILE A 496 -15.91 30.86 28.74
C ILE A 496 -14.88 29.74 28.83
N ASN A 497 -14.40 29.22 27.69
CA ASN A 497 -13.38 28.17 27.68
C ASN A 497 -12.00 28.69 28.16
N ALA A 498 -11.64 29.94 27.84
CA ALA A 498 -10.44 30.59 28.36
C ALA A 498 -10.52 30.84 29.88
N ALA A 499 -11.68 31.28 30.38
CA ALA A 499 -11.95 31.51 31.80
C ALA A 499 -12.09 30.19 32.59
N ALA A 500 -12.59 29.12 31.96
CA ALA A 500 -12.73 27.79 32.57
C ALA A 500 -11.37 27.13 32.90
N HIS A 501 -10.27 27.65 32.35
CA HIS A 501 -8.93 27.18 32.65
C HIS A 501 -8.30 27.84 33.90
N TRP A 502 -9.04 28.72 34.59
CA TRP A 502 -8.64 29.31 35.87
C TRP A 502 -9.60 28.90 37.00
N ASN A 503 -9.02 28.38 38.09
CA ASN A 503 -9.57 28.16 39.44
C ASN A 503 -10.26 26.84 39.85
N TYR A 504 -10.90 26.03 38.99
CA TYR A 504 -11.53 24.80 39.52
C TYR A 504 -10.54 23.65 39.88
N GLN A 505 -9.38 23.58 39.23
CA GLN A 505 -8.42 22.47 39.38
C GLN A 505 -7.25 22.72 40.35
N ARG A 506 -7.17 23.88 41.02
CA ARG A 506 -6.16 24.13 42.06
C ARG A 506 -6.69 24.00 43.49
N ASP A 507 -8.00 24.19 43.71
CA ASP A 507 -8.53 24.26 45.08
C ASP A 507 -9.07 22.96 45.66
N ARG A 508 -9.19 21.87 44.88
CA ARG A 508 -9.89 20.65 45.36
C ARG A 508 -9.12 19.35 45.47
N VAL A 509 -7.87 19.22 45.00
CA VAL A 509 -7.03 18.06 45.38
C VAL A 509 -5.53 18.40 45.27
N TYR A 510 -4.83 18.62 46.39
CA TYR A 510 -3.69 17.81 46.86
C TYR A 510 -3.33 18.19 48.31
N VAL A 511 -3.76 17.37 49.26
CA VAL A 511 -3.08 17.27 50.56
C VAL A 511 -1.91 16.32 50.39
N ARG A 512 -0.69 16.87 50.41
CA ARG A 512 0.30 16.62 51.48
C ARG A 512 1.48 17.57 51.28
N SER A 513 1.45 18.59 52.13
CA SER A 513 2.57 19.42 52.57
C SER A 513 3.75 18.57 53.04
N GLY A 514 4.97 19.07 52.83
CA GLY A 514 6.17 18.59 53.49
C GLY A 514 7.37 18.55 52.56
N LEU A 515 8.19 19.59 52.65
CA LEU A 515 9.54 19.70 52.09
C LEU A 515 10.38 18.43 52.31
N GLU A 516 11.05 17.92 51.28
CA GLU A 516 12.50 18.11 51.12
C GLU A 516 13.11 17.40 49.90
N LYS A 517 14.25 18.00 49.51
CA LYS A 517 15.20 17.87 48.40
C LYS A 517 15.36 16.54 47.64
N ARG A 518 15.58 16.75 46.33
CA ARG A 518 16.19 15.82 45.35
C ARG A 518 17.36 15.03 45.94
N ARG A 519 17.28 13.70 45.88
CA ARG A 519 18.46 12.84 45.66
C ARG A 519 18.17 11.72 44.66
N THR A 520 19.08 11.65 43.70
CA THR A 520 19.27 10.66 42.64
C THR A 520 19.35 9.25 43.22
N ILE A 521 18.40 8.36 42.90
CA ILE A 521 18.57 6.91 43.16
C ILE A 521 18.18 6.10 41.92
N ARG A 522 19.16 5.28 41.52
CA ARG A 522 19.17 4.31 40.43
C ARG A 522 17.90 3.44 40.44
N ARG A 523 17.26 3.29 39.26
CA ARG A 523 16.17 2.33 39.05
C ARG A 523 16.70 0.89 39.14
N SER A 524 16.59 0.27 40.31
CA SER A 524 16.64 -1.19 40.40
C SER A 524 15.36 -1.78 39.79
N LYS A 525 15.51 -2.89 39.05
CA LYS A 525 14.39 -3.68 38.54
C LYS A 525 13.58 -4.20 39.73
N THR A 526 12.44 -3.58 40.03
CA THR A 526 11.53 -4.13 41.04
C THR A 526 10.62 -5.15 40.38
N MET A 527 10.84 -6.42 40.73
CA MET A 527 9.85 -7.49 40.69
C MET A 527 8.46 -6.94 41.06
N SER A 528 7.43 -7.30 40.27
CA SER A 528 6.05 -6.91 40.50
C SER A 528 5.60 -7.25 41.93
N ARG A 529 5.65 -6.27 42.84
CA ARG A 529 5.01 -6.37 44.16
C ARG A 529 3.51 -6.57 43.91
N HIS A 530 2.98 -7.73 44.31
CA HIS A 530 1.54 -7.92 44.44
C HIS A 530 0.98 -6.76 45.26
N LYS A 531 0.08 -5.97 44.66
CA LYS A 531 -0.50 -4.81 45.33
C LYS A 531 -1.29 -5.30 46.55
N ALA A 532 -1.00 -4.74 47.72
CA ALA A 532 -1.70 -5.07 48.95
C ALA A 532 -3.21 -4.86 48.79
N ALA A 533 -4.00 -5.74 49.41
CA ALA A 533 -5.46 -5.59 49.41
C ALA A 533 -5.85 -4.32 50.16
N GLN A 534 -6.72 -3.52 49.54
CA GLN A 534 -7.24 -2.27 50.10
C GLN A 534 -8.49 -2.50 50.96
N GLN A 535 -9.08 -3.69 50.87
CA GLN A 535 -10.25 -4.10 51.63
C GLN A 535 -10.29 -5.63 51.73
N THR A 536 -10.71 -6.16 52.87
CA THR A 536 -10.93 -7.60 53.07
C THR A 536 -12.40 -7.83 53.35
N ILE A 537 -13.01 -8.77 52.62
CA ILE A 537 -14.42 -9.15 52.81
C ILE A 537 -14.46 -10.60 53.24
N VAL A 538 -15.08 -10.86 54.38
CA VAL A 538 -15.34 -12.22 54.88
C VAL A 538 -16.73 -12.61 54.43
N LEU A 539 -16.83 -13.63 53.58
CA LEU A 539 -18.13 -14.15 53.17
C LEU A 539 -18.68 -15.02 54.30
N LYS A 540 -19.76 -14.57 54.93
CA LYS A 540 -20.44 -15.33 55.99
C LYS A 540 -21.20 -16.49 55.34
N ALA A 541 -21.07 -17.67 55.94
CA ALA A 541 -21.88 -18.81 55.55
C ALA A 541 -23.35 -18.62 55.99
N PRO A 542 -24.30 -19.21 55.26
CA PRO A 542 -25.69 -19.33 55.71
C PRO A 542 -25.77 -19.98 57.10
N ALA A 543 -26.76 -19.59 57.90
CA ALA A 543 -26.96 -20.13 59.26
C ALA A 543 -27.32 -21.62 59.23
N SER A 544 -28.16 -22.02 58.28
CA SER A 544 -28.63 -23.37 58.04
C SER A 544 -28.10 -23.94 56.71
N CYS A 545 -28.08 -25.27 56.59
CA CYS A 545 -27.76 -25.93 55.33
C CYS A 545 -28.82 -25.59 54.27
N PRO A 546 -28.44 -25.12 53.07
CA PRO A 546 -29.40 -24.78 52.02
C PRO A 546 -30.17 -25.98 51.45
N GLU A 547 -29.68 -27.21 51.66
CA GLU A 547 -30.33 -28.44 51.18
C GLU A 547 -31.31 -29.03 52.20
N CYS A 548 -30.93 -29.10 53.49
CA CYS A 548 -31.71 -29.83 54.50
C CYS A 548 -32.10 -28.99 55.73
N GLY A 549 -31.77 -27.70 55.77
CA GLY A 549 -32.18 -26.77 56.83
C GLY A 549 -31.47 -26.95 58.19
N THR A 550 -30.63 -27.97 58.38
CA THR A 550 -29.93 -28.19 59.66
C THR A 550 -28.84 -27.14 59.94
N GLU A 551 -28.75 -26.67 61.19
CA GLU A 551 -27.82 -25.60 61.61
C GLU A 551 -26.39 -26.10 61.93
N TRP A 552 -26.20 -27.42 62.00
CA TRP A 552 -24.94 -28.04 62.37
C TRP A 552 -24.04 -28.34 61.17
N ARG A 553 -22.87 -27.70 61.15
CA ARG A 553 -21.91 -27.75 60.03
C ARG A 553 -20.48 -28.00 60.49
N LYS A 554 -19.73 -28.78 59.71
CA LYS A 554 -18.27 -28.92 59.84
C LYS A 554 -17.59 -27.84 58.98
N ARG A 555 -16.67 -27.07 59.58
CA ARG A 555 -15.93 -26.01 58.89
C ARG A 555 -14.64 -26.56 58.27
N GLY A 556 -14.41 -26.25 57.01
CA GLY A 556 -13.19 -26.57 56.27
C GLY A 556 -12.17 -25.42 56.28
N ARG A 557 -11.17 -25.51 55.39
CA ARG A 557 -10.04 -24.57 55.34
C ARG A 557 -10.45 -23.23 54.74
N VAL A 558 -10.03 -22.14 55.39
CA VAL A 558 -10.19 -20.78 54.85
C VAL A 558 -9.27 -20.59 53.65
N ARG A 559 -9.82 -20.14 52.53
CA ARG A 559 -9.12 -19.74 51.31
C ARG A 559 -9.22 -18.24 51.13
N SER A 560 -8.17 -17.62 50.59
CA SER A 560 -8.16 -16.19 50.29
C SER A 560 -7.91 -15.92 48.81
N ILE A 561 -8.72 -15.04 48.22
CA ILE A 561 -8.62 -14.66 46.80
C ILE A 561 -8.56 -13.14 46.71
N THR A 562 -7.56 -12.61 46.01
CA THR A 562 -7.38 -11.16 45.82
C THR A 562 -7.69 -10.76 44.38
N VAL A 563 -8.69 -9.89 44.19
CA VAL A 563 -9.19 -9.44 42.88
C VAL A 563 -9.33 -7.92 42.82
N GLN A 564 -9.47 -7.36 41.62
CA GLN A 564 -9.92 -5.98 41.43
C GLN A 564 -11.44 -5.96 41.34
N ASP A 565 -12.14 -5.31 42.27
CA ASP A 565 -13.60 -5.27 42.28
C ASP A 565 -14.17 -3.86 42.45
N LEU A 566 -15.47 -3.70 42.17
CA LEU A 566 -16.23 -2.49 42.44
C LEU A 566 -16.85 -2.55 43.84
N VAL A 567 -16.62 -1.50 44.62
CA VAL A 567 -17.27 -1.29 45.91
C VAL A 567 -18.27 -0.17 45.74
N PHE A 568 -19.54 -0.51 45.85
CA PHE A 568 -20.66 0.43 45.81
C PHE A 568 -20.83 1.03 47.22
N GLY A 569 -20.68 2.34 47.33
CA GLY A 569 -21.09 3.13 48.50
C GLY A 569 -22.35 3.91 48.17
N ARG A 570 -22.97 4.52 49.19
CA ARG A 570 -24.28 5.22 49.10
C ARG A 570 -24.42 6.18 47.92
N TYR A 571 -23.33 6.86 47.53
CA TYR A 571 -23.31 7.82 46.42
C TYR A 571 -22.10 7.66 45.49
N SER A 572 -21.36 6.55 45.55
CA SER A 572 -20.15 6.39 44.72
C SER A 572 -19.80 4.95 44.43
N VAL A 573 -19.19 4.70 43.27
CA VAL A 573 -18.63 3.39 42.91
C VAL A 573 -17.12 3.54 42.81
N LYS A 574 -16.37 2.75 43.58
CA LYS A 574 -14.89 2.81 43.61
C LYS A 574 -14.30 1.46 43.24
N ARG A 575 -13.34 1.45 42.33
CA ARG A 575 -12.52 0.25 42.06
C ARG A 575 -11.49 0.07 43.18
N ARG A 576 -11.50 -1.08 43.85
CA ARG A 576 -10.56 -1.44 44.91
C ARG A 576 -9.94 -2.81 44.67
N ILE A 577 -8.78 -3.05 45.27
CA ILE A 577 -8.21 -4.39 45.36
C ILE A 577 -8.80 -5.05 46.61
N VAL A 578 -9.63 -6.07 46.41
CA VAL A 578 -10.40 -6.70 47.48
C VAL A 578 -9.91 -8.12 47.71
N LYS A 579 -9.65 -8.48 48.96
CA LYS A 579 -9.32 -9.84 49.39
C LYS A 579 -10.57 -10.50 49.97
N TYR A 580 -11.10 -11.49 49.27
CA TYR A 580 -12.20 -12.32 49.76
C TYR A 580 -11.64 -13.45 50.62
N LEU A 581 -12.16 -13.61 51.82
CA LEU A 581 -11.94 -14.78 52.67
C LEU A 581 -13.17 -15.68 52.58
N VAL A 582 -12.97 -16.88 52.06
CA VAL A 582 -14.03 -17.88 51.82
C VAL A 582 -13.67 -19.12 52.63
N GLN A 583 -14.65 -19.68 53.34
CA GLN A 583 -14.45 -20.89 54.15
C GLN A 583 -15.44 -21.95 53.71
N SER A 584 -14.95 -23.18 53.57
CA SER A 584 -15.81 -24.27 53.15
C SER A 584 -16.65 -24.87 54.27
N HIS A 585 -17.87 -25.31 53.97
CA HIS A 585 -18.77 -25.92 54.96
C HIS A 585 -19.38 -27.22 54.46
N CYS A 586 -19.40 -28.24 55.32
CA CYS A 586 -20.06 -29.52 55.06
C CYS A 586 -21.19 -29.72 56.08
N CYS A 587 -22.40 -30.00 55.61
CA CYS A 587 -23.51 -30.37 56.48
C CYS A 587 -23.26 -31.75 57.08
N ARG A 588 -23.42 -31.93 58.40
CA ARG A 588 -23.29 -33.29 59.00
C ARG A 588 -24.49 -34.19 58.74
N GLY A 589 -25.67 -33.62 58.50
CA GLY A 589 -26.91 -34.36 58.25
C GLY A 589 -26.93 -35.00 56.85
N CYS A 590 -26.92 -34.17 55.80
CA CYS A 590 -26.98 -34.64 54.42
C CYS A 590 -25.60 -34.79 53.75
N ARG A 591 -24.49 -34.50 54.45
CA ARG A 591 -23.12 -34.49 53.90
C ARG A 591 -22.90 -33.55 52.70
N TYR A 592 -23.85 -32.65 52.44
CA TYR A 592 -23.73 -31.67 51.38
C TYR A 592 -22.64 -30.65 51.70
N ASP A 593 -21.67 -30.53 50.80
CA ASP A 593 -20.65 -29.48 50.83
C ASP A 593 -21.23 -28.22 50.19
N PHE A 594 -21.38 -27.16 50.99
CA PHE A 594 -21.92 -25.89 50.53
C PHE A 594 -20.95 -24.75 50.80
N ASP A 595 -20.51 -24.16 49.70
CA ASP A 595 -19.66 -22.98 49.66
C ASP A 595 -20.28 -21.98 48.69
N LEU A 596 -20.10 -20.69 48.98
CA LEU A 596 -20.53 -19.62 48.10
C LEU A 596 -20.06 -19.86 46.66
N HIS A 597 -21.04 -19.84 45.74
CA HIS A 597 -21.00 -19.79 44.27
C HIS A 597 -19.73 -20.34 43.61
N GLU A 598 -19.87 -21.31 42.69
CA GLU A 598 -18.78 -21.95 41.92
C GLU A 598 -17.66 -21.01 41.43
N TRP A 599 -17.98 -19.73 41.23
CA TRP A 599 -17.07 -18.64 40.91
C TRP A 599 -15.88 -18.51 41.86
N TYR A 600 -16.06 -18.73 43.16
CA TYR A 600 -14.99 -18.62 44.16
C TYR A 600 -14.19 -19.91 44.31
N LEU A 601 -14.72 -21.05 43.85
CA LEU A 601 -14.09 -22.37 43.96
C LEU A 601 -13.23 -22.73 42.73
N ARG A 602 -13.64 -22.30 41.52
CA ARG A 602 -12.84 -22.43 40.28
C ARG A 602 -11.75 -21.34 40.22
N GLY A 603 -10.98 -21.25 41.30
CA GLY A 603 -9.93 -20.27 41.48
C GLY A 603 -8.66 -20.70 40.76
N HIS A 604 -8.44 -20.18 39.55
CA HIS A 604 -7.16 -19.67 39.07
C HIS A 604 -7.46 -18.80 37.84
N ALA A 605 -6.97 -17.56 37.81
CA ALA A 605 -7.00 -16.64 36.65
C ALA A 605 -8.25 -15.75 36.38
N ARG A 606 -8.90 -15.18 37.40
CA ARG A 606 -9.76 -14.00 37.17
C ARG A 606 -9.25 -12.77 37.91
N LYS A 607 -8.89 -11.74 37.14
CA LYS A 607 -8.41 -10.43 37.62
C LYS A 607 -9.50 -9.59 38.30
N TRP A 608 -10.77 -9.90 38.00
CA TRP A 608 -11.93 -9.07 38.32
C TRP A 608 -12.86 -9.78 39.30
N GLY A 609 -13.41 -9.03 40.26
CA GLY A 609 -14.37 -9.54 41.24
C GLY A 609 -15.81 -9.60 40.73
N TRP A 610 -16.72 -10.07 41.59
CA TRP A 610 -18.11 -10.38 41.23
C TRP A 610 -18.90 -9.12 40.91
N ASN A 611 -18.70 -8.02 41.65
CA ASN A 611 -19.44 -6.78 41.44
C ASN A 611 -19.14 -6.13 40.08
N VAL A 612 -17.91 -6.28 39.57
CA VAL A 612 -17.57 -5.90 38.18
C VAL A 612 -18.41 -6.68 37.17
N LEU A 613 -18.54 -8.00 37.37
CA LEU A 613 -19.31 -8.85 36.47
C LEU A 613 -20.80 -8.52 36.54
N SER A 614 -21.36 -8.41 37.75
CA SER A 614 -22.77 -8.02 37.96
C SER A 614 -23.07 -6.67 37.34
N TYR A 615 -22.17 -5.69 37.48
CA TYR A 615 -22.31 -4.39 36.81
C TYR A 615 -22.32 -4.53 35.29
N PHE A 616 -21.44 -5.35 34.73
CA PHE A 616 -21.39 -5.59 33.30
C PHE A 616 -22.66 -6.27 32.78
N ILE A 617 -23.15 -7.31 33.46
CA ILE A 617 -24.40 -8.00 33.12
C ILE A 617 -25.59 -7.03 33.22
N TYR A 618 -25.67 -6.23 34.29
CA TYR A 618 -26.70 -5.22 34.45
C TYR A 618 -26.73 -4.24 33.27
N HIS A 619 -25.56 -3.76 32.80
CA HIS A 619 -25.50 -2.88 31.63
C HIS A 619 -25.86 -3.58 30.33
N VAL A 620 -25.44 -4.83 30.13
CA VAL A 620 -25.79 -5.59 28.92
C VAL A 620 -27.30 -5.82 28.84
N VAL A 621 -27.92 -6.23 29.95
CA VAL A 621 -29.38 -6.43 30.03
C VAL A 621 -30.12 -5.09 29.95
N GLY A 622 -29.64 -4.05 30.65
CA GLY A 622 -30.24 -2.71 30.63
C GLY A 622 -30.17 -2.01 29.27
N TYR A 623 -29.13 -2.26 28.48
CA TYR A 623 -29.02 -1.76 27.09
C TYR A 623 -29.86 -2.59 26.11
N ALA A 624 -30.01 -3.90 26.32
CA ALA A 624 -30.88 -4.75 25.48
C ALA A 624 -32.37 -4.37 25.62
N SER A 625 -32.81 -3.97 26.81
CA SER A 625 -34.20 -3.54 27.06
C SER A 625 -34.54 -2.15 26.48
N ARG A 626 -33.54 -1.32 26.16
CA ARG A 626 -33.76 0.01 25.53
C ARG A 626 -33.74 0.00 24.00
N ASN A 627 -33.28 -1.10 23.38
CA ASN A 627 -33.27 -1.28 21.92
C ASN A 627 -34.14 -2.49 21.50
N GLY A 628 -35.37 -2.55 22.01
CA GLY A 628 -36.54 -3.12 21.31
C GLY A 628 -36.45 -4.51 20.66
N ARG A 629 -35.66 -5.46 21.18
CA ARG A 629 -35.76 -6.89 20.79
C ARG A 629 -35.35 -7.82 21.93
N CYS A 630 -36.29 -8.16 22.80
CA CYS A 630 -36.25 -9.43 23.54
C CYS A 630 -37.68 -9.83 23.93
N ASN A 631 -38.35 -10.59 23.07
CA ASN A 631 -39.58 -11.32 23.41
C ASN A 631 -39.18 -12.68 23.98
N THR A 632 -38.87 -12.72 25.27
CA THR A 632 -38.95 -13.94 26.09
C THR A 632 -39.18 -13.52 27.55
N PRO A 633 -40.25 -13.98 28.22
CA PRO A 633 -40.48 -13.66 29.63
C PRO A 633 -39.51 -14.47 30.49
N CYS A 634 -38.55 -13.80 31.14
CA CYS A 634 -37.86 -14.37 32.29
C CYS A 634 -38.72 -14.10 33.53
N THR A 635 -39.56 -15.06 33.87
CA THR A 635 -40.17 -15.20 35.19
C THR A 635 -39.09 -15.57 36.22
N GLY A 636 -39.16 -14.96 37.39
CA GLY A 636 -38.46 -15.46 38.59
C GLY A 636 -37.21 -14.68 39.00
N CYS A 637 -37.40 -13.54 39.67
CA CYS A 637 -36.60 -13.18 40.83
C CYS A 637 -37.29 -12.02 41.57
N SER A 638 -38.26 -12.38 42.41
CA SER A 638 -38.69 -11.55 43.53
C SER A 638 -37.53 -11.44 44.51
N VAL A 639 -37.13 -10.22 44.86
CA VAL A 639 -36.50 -9.95 46.14
C VAL A 639 -37.23 -8.76 46.74
N SER A 640 -38.01 -9.09 47.75
CA SER A 640 -38.63 -8.22 48.73
C SER A 640 -37.59 -7.29 49.39
N THR A 641 -38.10 -6.11 49.75
CA THR A 641 -37.50 -4.98 50.48
C THR A 641 -36.40 -5.30 51.49
#